data_AF-A0A848Z8B7-F1
#
_entry.id   AF-A0A848Z8B7-F1
#
_cell.length_a   1.000
_cell.length_b   1.000
_cell.length_c   1.000
_cell.angle_alpha   90.00
_cell.angle_beta   90.00
_cell.angle_gamma   90.00
#
_symmetry.space_group_name_H-M   'P 1'
#
loop_
_entity.id
_entity.type
_entity.pdbx_description
1 polymer ?
#
loop_
_entity_poly.entity_id
_entity_poly.type
_entity_poly.pdbx_seq_one_letter_code
_entity_poly.pdbx_strand_id
1 'polypeptide(L)'
;MRIDRRFTAAGEDPYGSLSFRSATSEIRNPDGSVVFRQTDIEVPDAWSQVACDILAQKYFRKAGVAAKLKAVEENDVPSWLWRKVPDEKALAKLPADERYVGEDTAKQVFDRLAGTWTYWGWKGGYFDAEADARAYFDEMRIMLARQMAAPNSPQWFNTGLYWAYGIDGPAQGHFYVDFKTGKLVRSKSAYEHPQPHACFIQSVGDDLVNEGGIMDLWVREARLFKYGSGTGSNFSKLRGEGESLSGGGRSSGLMSFLKIGDRAAGAIKSGGTTRRAAKMVTVDIDHPDIEQYIDWKVVEEQKVAALVSGSKLTNQHMSAVMQACTGPEAPEGEDRFDPKANRLLKRAIVAARRVMIPENYIQRVIQFARQGYTAIEFRTYDTDWDSEAYLTVSGQNSNNSVRLTNGFLEAVERDGEWRLFNRKDGGVAKTVRAKDLWEKIGYAAWACADPGVQFDTTINEWHTCPEGGRINASNPCSEYMFLDDTACNLASLNLMAFRHPQGHDNAGAIDVEAYEHGCRLWTITLEIAVTMAQFPSKEIARLSYDFRTLGLGYANIGGLLMANGIAYDSPEGRAICGALTAIMTGVAYATSAEMAEELGAFPGYDANSGHMLRVIRNHRRAAHGEASGFEGLAVAPVPLNAGECPDPALPAAAARAWDRALALGEQHGYRNAQTTVIAPTGTIGLVMDCDTTGIEPDFALVKFKKLAGGGYFKIINRVVPEALRKLGYGDTEIETMIDYAVGHGTLKGAPAINHDSLKALGFTDAALEAAEGGLRSAFDIKFAFNKWSLGEDFCTRVLGIPAARLDDYGFDMLAHLGFTRDQVETANTYVCGAMTLEKAPFLKDKHLPVFDCATPCGRIGMRSLSWESHIRMMAAAQPFISGAISKTINMSNDATVEDCKDAYHLSWRLGIKANALYRDGSKLSQPLAASLLA
;
A
#
# COMPACT_ATOMS: atom_id res chain seq x y z
N MET A 1 -20.79 -20.71 18.25
CA MET A 1 -21.51 -19.65 17.52
C MET A 1 -22.49 -20.23 16.51
N ARG A 2 -23.72 -19.70 16.51
CA ARG A 2 -24.69 -19.90 15.41
C ARG A 2 -24.34 -19.03 14.20
N ILE A 3 -24.45 -19.62 13.01
CA ILE A 3 -24.17 -18.94 11.74
C ILE A 3 -25.41 -18.95 10.87
N ASP A 4 -26.03 -17.78 10.73
CA ASP A 4 -27.13 -17.59 9.78
C ASP A 4 -26.60 -17.63 8.33
N ARG A 5 -27.43 -18.11 7.42
CA ARG A 5 -27.16 -18.05 5.98
C ARG A 5 -27.83 -16.82 5.38
N ARG A 6 -27.06 -15.95 4.73
CA ARG A 6 -27.55 -14.73 4.09
C ARG A 6 -27.21 -14.67 2.61
N PHE A 7 -26.02 -15.10 2.21
CA PHE A 7 -25.59 -15.09 0.82
C PHE A 7 -25.73 -16.47 0.15
N THR A 8 -26.00 -17.51 0.95
CA THR A 8 -26.12 -18.91 0.51
C THR A 8 -27.42 -19.57 0.97
N ALA A 9 -27.72 -20.74 0.41
CA ALA A 9 -28.82 -21.59 0.84
C ALA A 9 -28.30 -22.98 1.24
N ALA A 10 -28.95 -23.62 2.22
CA ALA A 10 -28.53 -24.91 2.73
C ALA A 10 -28.71 -26.02 1.68
N GLY A 11 -27.65 -26.81 1.44
CA GLY A 11 -27.67 -27.94 0.52
C GLY A 11 -27.43 -27.59 -0.95
N GLU A 12 -27.29 -26.31 -1.28
CA GLU A 12 -26.93 -25.84 -2.62
C GLU A 12 -25.41 -25.67 -2.75
N ASP A 13 -24.88 -25.82 -3.97
CA ASP A 13 -23.48 -25.45 -4.25
C ASP A 13 -23.36 -23.92 -4.14
N PRO A 14 -22.50 -23.36 -3.26
CA PRO A 14 -22.33 -21.92 -3.15
C PRO A 14 -21.89 -21.26 -4.47
N TYR A 15 -21.24 -22.00 -5.37
CA TYR A 15 -20.89 -21.48 -6.69
C TYR A 15 -21.99 -21.63 -7.74
N GLY A 16 -23.07 -22.36 -7.46
CA GLY A 16 -24.13 -22.63 -8.44
C GLY A 16 -24.84 -21.37 -8.94
N SER A 17 -24.80 -20.28 -8.18
CA SER A 17 -25.33 -18.97 -8.58
C SER A 17 -24.36 -18.10 -9.38
N LEU A 18 -23.12 -18.55 -9.60
CA LEU A 18 -22.06 -17.79 -10.26
C LEU A 18 -21.64 -18.45 -11.58
N SER A 19 -21.39 -17.63 -12.61
CA SER A 19 -20.69 -18.05 -13.82
C SER A 19 -19.17 -17.92 -13.65
N PHE A 20 -18.44 -18.84 -14.28
CA PHE A 20 -16.97 -18.81 -14.35
C PHE A 20 -16.52 -18.83 -15.81
N ARG A 21 -15.40 -18.16 -16.10
CA ARG A 21 -14.79 -18.08 -17.44
C ARG A 21 -13.32 -18.46 -17.39
N SER A 22 -12.79 -18.86 -18.54
CA SER A 22 -11.35 -19.00 -18.76
C SER A 22 -10.71 -17.63 -19.02
N ALA A 23 -9.54 -17.39 -18.46
CA ALA A 23 -8.74 -16.18 -18.66
C ALA A 23 -7.26 -16.51 -18.89
N THR A 24 -6.48 -15.53 -19.31
CA THR A 24 -5.01 -15.62 -19.42
C THR A 24 -4.40 -14.44 -18.70
N SER A 25 -3.33 -14.67 -17.94
CA SER A 25 -2.51 -13.62 -17.35
C SER A 25 -1.13 -13.62 -17.97
N GLU A 26 -0.65 -12.47 -18.43
CA GLU A 26 0.64 -12.33 -19.12
C GLU A 26 1.33 -11.01 -18.74
N ILE A 27 2.64 -11.07 -18.50
CA ILE A 27 3.51 -9.89 -18.31
C ILE A 27 4.58 -9.93 -19.40
N ARG A 28 4.78 -8.78 -20.06
CA ARG A 28 5.86 -8.57 -21.02
C ARG A 28 6.78 -7.44 -20.57
N ASN A 29 8.06 -7.56 -20.92
CA ASN A 29 9.00 -6.46 -20.87
C ASN A 29 8.72 -5.45 -22.00
N PRO A 30 9.26 -4.22 -21.92
CA PRO A 30 9.14 -3.22 -23.01
C PRO A 30 9.67 -3.71 -24.36
N ASP A 31 10.62 -4.66 -24.37
CA ASP A 31 11.15 -5.29 -25.59
C ASP A 31 10.25 -6.40 -26.17
N GLY A 32 9.10 -6.66 -25.54
CA GLY A 32 8.12 -7.67 -25.96
C GLY A 32 8.37 -9.07 -25.41
N SER A 33 9.48 -9.33 -24.72
CA SER A 33 9.77 -10.64 -24.10
C SER A 33 8.82 -10.95 -22.94
N VAL A 34 8.42 -12.22 -22.80
CA VAL A 34 7.46 -12.65 -21.78
C VAL A 34 8.17 -12.91 -20.45
N VAL A 35 7.76 -12.18 -19.40
CA VAL A 35 8.26 -12.34 -18.02
C VAL A 35 7.48 -13.42 -17.28
N PHE A 36 6.16 -13.47 -17.50
CA PHE A 36 5.25 -14.40 -16.86
C PHE A 36 4.07 -14.66 -17.78
N ARG A 37 3.61 -15.91 -17.86
CA ARG A 37 2.37 -16.27 -18.55
C ARG A 37 1.72 -17.46 -17.87
N GLN A 38 0.40 -17.39 -17.66
CA GLN A 38 -0.44 -18.51 -17.24
C GLN A 38 -1.75 -18.45 -18.03
N THR A 39 -2.02 -19.49 -18.82
CA THR A 39 -3.23 -19.61 -19.63
C THR A 39 -4.27 -20.48 -18.92
N ASP A 40 -5.50 -20.43 -19.43
CA ASP A 40 -6.59 -21.34 -19.06
C ASP A 40 -6.96 -21.32 -17.57
N ILE A 41 -6.80 -20.15 -16.93
CA ILE A 41 -7.18 -19.98 -15.53
C ILE A 41 -8.70 -19.77 -15.40
N GLU A 42 -9.33 -20.49 -14.48
CA GLU A 42 -10.78 -20.36 -14.22
C GLU A 42 -11.05 -19.32 -13.12
N VAL A 43 -11.85 -18.30 -13.43
CA VAL A 43 -12.17 -17.18 -12.54
C VAL A 43 -13.66 -16.84 -12.63
N PRO A 44 -14.28 -16.23 -11.60
CA PRO A 44 -15.65 -15.75 -11.72
C PRO A 44 -15.79 -14.77 -12.89
N ASP A 45 -16.88 -14.88 -13.65
CA ASP A 45 -17.10 -14.11 -14.89
C ASP A 45 -17.05 -12.60 -14.67
N ALA A 46 -17.59 -12.14 -13.54
CA ALA A 46 -17.64 -10.74 -13.14
C ALA A 46 -16.29 -10.11 -12.80
N TRP A 47 -15.23 -10.90 -12.54
CA TRP A 47 -13.93 -10.38 -12.16
C TRP A 47 -13.26 -9.65 -13.33
N SER A 48 -12.68 -8.48 -13.06
CA SER A 48 -11.91 -7.76 -14.06
C SER A 48 -10.63 -8.50 -14.44
N GLN A 49 -10.06 -8.18 -15.62
CA GLN A 49 -8.75 -8.71 -16.02
C GLN A 49 -7.65 -8.38 -14.99
N VAL A 50 -7.70 -7.20 -14.35
CA VAL A 50 -6.75 -6.80 -13.32
C VAL A 50 -6.85 -7.70 -12.09
N ALA A 51 -8.05 -8.01 -11.62
CA ALA A 51 -8.26 -8.92 -10.50
C ALA A 51 -7.74 -10.34 -10.84
N CYS A 52 -8.01 -10.80 -12.08
CA CYS A 52 -7.50 -12.09 -12.59
C CYS A 52 -5.97 -12.12 -12.62
N ASP A 53 -5.34 -11.05 -13.11
CA ASP A 53 -3.90 -10.91 -13.17
C ASP A 53 -3.26 -10.91 -11.78
N ILE A 54 -3.84 -10.18 -10.83
CA ILE A 54 -3.36 -10.17 -9.44
C ILE A 54 -3.49 -11.55 -8.80
N LEU A 55 -4.64 -12.22 -8.97
CA LEU A 55 -4.85 -13.57 -8.47
C LEU A 55 -3.81 -14.53 -9.03
N ALA A 56 -3.67 -14.57 -10.36
CA ALA A 56 -2.72 -15.44 -11.03
C ALA A 56 -1.29 -15.10 -10.61
N GLN A 57 -0.83 -13.86 -10.78
CA GLN A 57 0.57 -13.49 -10.59
C GLN A 57 1.04 -13.58 -9.13
N LYS A 58 0.15 -13.33 -8.17
CA LYS A 58 0.54 -13.20 -6.75
C LYS A 58 -0.01 -14.29 -5.84
N TYR A 59 -1.25 -14.74 -6.05
CA TYR A 59 -1.97 -15.54 -5.05
C TYR A 59 -2.11 -17.01 -5.41
N PHE A 60 -2.10 -17.36 -6.70
CA PHE A 60 -1.96 -18.75 -7.11
C PHE A 60 -0.62 -19.31 -6.68
N ARG A 61 -0.68 -20.43 -5.97
CA ARG A 61 0.49 -21.25 -5.70
C ARG A 61 1.05 -21.74 -7.02
N LYS A 62 2.32 -21.42 -7.29
CA LYS A 62 2.94 -21.68 -8.61
C LYS A 62 3.39 -23.11 -8.83
N ALA A 63 3.67 -23.85 -7.77
CA ALA A 63 4.15 -25.23 -7.85
C ALA A 63 3.90 -25.99 -6.54
N GLY A 64 3.95 -27.31 -6.64
CA GLY A 64 3.88 -28.23 -5.50
C GLY A 64 2.46 -28.66 -5.12
N VAL A 65 1.45 -28.27 -5.89
CA VAL A 65 0.07 -28.77 -5.71
C VAL A 65 -0.04 -30.13 -6.39
N ALA A 66 -0.35 -31.18 -5.63
CA ALA A 66 -0.49 -32.53 -6.18
C ALA A 66 -1.76 -32.66 -7.04
N ALA A 67 -1.64 -33.21 -8.25
CA ALA A 67 -2.77 -33.42 -9.16
C ALA A 67 -3.78 -34.46 -8.65
N LYS A 68 -3.37 -35.34 -7.73
CA LYS A 68 -4.21 -36.33 -7.06
C LYS A 68 -3.98 -36.27 -5.55
N LEU A 69 -5.07 -36.08 -4.82
CA LEU A 69 -5.10 -35.93 -3.37
C LEU A 69 -6.01 -37.00 -2.76
N LYS A 70 -5.71 -37.41 -1.54
CA LYS A 70 -6.58 -38.25 -0.71
C LYS A 70 -6.85 -37.57 0.63
N ALA A 71 -8.06 -37.74 1.15
CA ALA A 71 -8.41 -37.26 2.49
C ALA A 71 -7.67 -38.08 3.56
N VAL A 72 -7.37 -37.44 4.68
CA VAL A 72 -6.82 -38.09 5.88
C VAL A 72 -7.91 -38.15 6.93
N GLU A 73 -8.23 -39.37 7.36
CA GLU A 73 -9.25 -39.61 8.39
C GLU A 73 -8.83 -38.97 9.73
N GLU A 74 -9.72 -38.13 10.26
CA GLU A 74 -9.59 -37.46 11.55
C GLU A 74 -10.90 -37.63 12.33
N ASN A 75 -10.88 -38.46 13.38
CA ASN A 75 -12.09 -38.87 14.11
C ASN A 75 -12.80 -37.71 14.85
N ASP A 76 -12.11 -36.61 15.11
CA ASP A 76 -12.64 -35.42 15.77
C ASP A 76 -13.08 -34.32 14.78
N VAL A 77 -13.01 -34.60 13.47
CA VAL A 77 -13.37 -33.66 12.40
C VAL A 77 -14.40 -34.31 11.47
N PRO A 78 -15.48 -33.62 11.07
CA PRO A 78 -16.42 -34.11 10.08
C PRO A 78 -15.71 -34.50 8.77
N SER A 79 -16.15 -35.60 8.16
CA SER A 79 -15.43 -36.21 7.02
C SER A 79 -15.29 -35.32 5.79
N TRP A 80 -16.22 -34.38 5.61
CA TRP A 80 -16.16 -33.38 4.54
C TRP A 80 -15.08 -32.32 4.74
N LEU A 81 -14.60 -32.14 5.98
CA LEU A 81 -13.63 -31.12 6.40
C LEU A 81 -12.23 -31.70 6.66
N TRP A 82 -12.05 -33.00 6.42
CA TRP A 82 -10.76 -33.67 6.52
C TRP A 82 -9.71 -33.03 5.62
N ARG A 83 -8.49 -32.88 6.18
CA ARG A 83 -7.34 -32.42 5.40
C ARG A 83 -6.98 -33.43 4.32
N LYS A 84 -6.22 -32.98 3.33
CA LYS A 84 -5.79 -33.79 2.20
C LYS A 84 -4.27 -33.88 2.13
N VAL A 85 -3.78 -34.97 1.55
CA VAL A 85 -2.36 -35.21 1.26
C VAL A 85 -2.19 -35.78 -0.15
N PRO A 86 -0.99 -35.69 -0.75
CA PRO A 86 -0.69 -36.34 -2.03
C PRO A 86 -1.06 -37.84 -2.00
N ASP A 87 -1.81 -38.29 -3.00
CA ASP A 87 -2.05 -39.72 -3.20
C ASP A 87 -0.92 -40.30 -4.08
N GLU A 88 0.18 -40.68 -3.44
CA GLU A 88 1.37 -41.22 -4.10
C GLU A 88 1.07 -42.37 -5.07
N LYS A 89 0.07 -43.22 -4.76
CA LYS A 89 -0.31 -44.34 -5.62
C LYS A 89 -1.02 -43.86 -6.89
N ALA A 90 -1.86 -42.83 -6.78
CA ALA A 90 -2.53 -42.24 -7.93
C ALA A 90 -1.59 -41.35 -8.75
N LEU A 91 -0.72 -40.58 -8.09
CA LEU A 91 0.31 -39.75 -8.72
C LEU A 91 1.32 -40.56 -9.51
N ALA A 92 1.72 -41.73 -9.01
CA ALA A 92 2.64 -42.63 -9.73
C ALA A 92 2.10 -43.08 -11.10
N LYS A 93 0.78 -42.97 -11.34
CA LYS A 93 0.13 -43.30 -12.63
C LYS A 93 0.15 -42.13 -13.63
N LEU A 94 0.54 -40.93 -13.20
CA LEU A 94 0.66 -39.75 -14.04
C LEU A 94 2.11 -39.57 -14.53
N PRO A 95 2.31 -38.92 -15.69
CA PRO A 95 3.61 -38.40 -16.12
C PRO A 95 4.27 -37.54 -15.02
N ALA A 96 5.60 -37.57 -14.91
CA ALA A 96 6.31 -36.96 -13.79
C ALA A 96 6.09 -35.44 -13.69
N ASP A 97 5.98 -34.78 -14.83
CA ASP A 97 5.72 -33.35 -15.03
C ASP A 97 4.26 -32.95 -14.75
N GLU A 98 3.32 -33.88 -14.74
CA GLU A 98 1.91 -33.63 -14.42
C GLU A 98 1.55 -33.91 -12.95
N ARG A 99 2.47 -34.49 -12.15
CA ARG A 99 2.18 -34.89 -10.77
C ARG A 99 2.00 -33.71 -9.83
N TYR A 100 2.81 -32.67 -10.02
CA TYR A 100 2.87 -31.50 -9.15
C TYR A 100 2.81 -30.23 -10.00
N VAL A 101 1.70 -29.51 -9.89
CA VAL A 101 1.37 -28.34 -10.70
C VAL A 101 1.15 -27.11 -9.80
N GLY A 102 0.71 -26.00 -10.40
CA GLY A 102 0.22 -24.82 -9.69
C GLY A 102 -1.30 -24.80 -9.58
N GLU A 103 -1.81 -23.82 -8.83
CA GLU A 103 -3.24 -23.48 -8.84
C GLU A 103 -3.62 -22.82 -10.16
N ASP A 104 -4.77 -23.21 -10.70
CA ASP A 104 -5.31 -22.78 -12.00
C ASP A 104 -6.79 -22.34 -11.94
N THR A 105 -7.49 -22.57 -10.83
CA THR A 105 -8.86 -22.06 -10.62
C THR A 105 -8.97 -21.22 -9.34
N ALA A 106 -9.72 -20.13 -9.40
CA ALA A 106 -10.04 -19.31 -8.23
C ALA A 106 -10.74 -20.12 -7.13
N LYS A 107 -11.50 -21.17 -7.49
CA LYS A 107 -12.19 -22.06 -6.55
C LYS A 107 -11.20 -22.74 -5.60
N GLN A 108 -10.04 -23.18 -6.10
CA GLN A 108 -8.98 -23.78 -5.26
C GLN A 108 -8.54 -22.83 -4.15
N VAL A 109 -8.38 -21.55 -4.48
CA VAL A 109 -7.97 -20.52 -3.52
C VAL A 109 -9.08 -20.24 -2.51
N PHE A 110 -10.31 -20.05 -2.96
CA PHE A 110 -11.46 -19.82 -2.08
C PHE A 110 -11.67 -21.00 -1.12
N ASP A 111 -11.61 -22.22 -1.64
CA ASP A 111 -11.80 -23.46 -0.90
C ASP A 111 -10.70 -23.67 0.14
N ARG A 112 -9.42 -23.47 -0.21
CA ARG A 112 -8.34 -23.65 0.78
C ARG A 112 -8.38 -22.61 1.88
N LEU A 113 -8.77 -21.37 1.59
CA LEU A 113 -8.90 -20.32 2.58
C LEU A 113 -10.08 -20.60 3.51
N ALA A 114 -11.30 -20.66 2.97
CA ALA A 114 -12.52 -20.87 3.74
C ALA A 114 -12.49 -22.22 4.47
N GLY A 115 -11.97 -23.27 3.84
CA GLY A 115 -11.92 -24.62 4.40
C GLY A 115 -10.93 -24.71 5.57
N THR A 116 -9.79 -24.04 5.48
CA THR A 116 -8.82 -24.00 6.59
C THR A 116 -9.36 -23.21 7.77
N TRP A 117 -10.00 -22.06 7.52
CA TRP A 117 -10.67 -21.33 8.61
C TRP A 117 -11.76 -22.17 9.24
N THR A 118 -12.56 -22.87 8.45
CA THR A 118 -13.62 -23.75 8.98
C THR A 118 -13.03 -24.91 9.79
N TYR A 119 -11.95 -25.54 9.30
CA TYR A 119 -11.25 -26.63 9.99
C TYR A 119 -10.71 -26.21 11.36
N TRP A 120 -10.05 -25.06 11.44
CA TRP A 120 -9.56 -24.53 12.72
C TRP A 120 -10.68 -23.98 13.60
N GLY A 121 -11.73 -23.39 13.01
CA GLY A 121 -12.93 -22.96 13.73
C GLY A 121 -13.64 -24.14 14.39
N TRP A 122 -13.79 -25.26 13.68
CA TRP A 122 -14.33 -26.51 14.22
C TRP A 122 -13.47 -27.04 15.37
N LYS A 123 -12.16 -27.17 15.15
CA LYS A 123 -11.24 -27.65 16.19
C LYS A 123 -11.19 -26.74 17.42
N GLY A 124 -11.35 -25.43 17.23
CA GLY A 124 -11.39 -24.41 18.26
C GLY A 124 -12.73 -24.25 18.96
N GLY A 125 -13.78 -24.97 18.55
CA GLY A 125 -15.11 -24.90 19.17
C GLY A 125 -15.89 -23.63 18.83
N TYR A 126 -15.63 -22.98 17.70
CA TYR A 126 -16.31 -21.74 17.31
C TYR A 126 -17.74 -21.94 16.76
N PHE A 127 -18.14 -23.18 16.46
CA PHE A 127 -19.43 -23.49 15.84
C PHE A 127 -20.29 -24.33 16.78
N ASP A 128 -21.57 -23.98 16.93
CA ASP A 128 -22.51 -24.72 17.80
C ASP A 128 -22.81 -26.12 17.25
N ALA A 129 -22.92 -26.23 15.92
CA ALA A 129 -23.18 -27.47 15.22
C ALA A 129 -22.44 -27.57 13.88
N GLU A 130 -22.43 -28.77 13.30
CA GLU A 130 -21.88 -29.00 11.94
C GLU A 130 -22.59 -28.15 10.88
N ALA A 131 -23.89 -27.87 11.06
CA ALA A 131 -24.66 -27.00 10.18
C ALA A 131 -24.09 -25.57 10.13
N ASP A 132 -23.65 -25.04 11.28
CA ASP A 132 -23.04 -23.70 11.38
C ASP A 132 -21.66 -23.67 10.71
N ALA A 133 -20.86 -24.73 10.89
CA ALA A 133 -19.56 -24.86 10.21
C ALA A 133 -19.73 -24.92 8.68
N ARG A 134 -20.76 -25.61 8.18
CA ARG A 134 -21.10 -25.64 6.75
C ARG A 134 -21.60 -24.28 6.27
N ALA A 135 -22.48 -23.62 7.02
CA ALA A 135 -22.95 -22.28 6.69
C ALA A 135 -21.78 -21.30 6.58
N TYR A 136 -20.90 -21.28 7.57
CA TYR A 136 -19.69 -20.45 7.54
C TYR A 136 -18.81 -20.77 6.32
N PHE A 137 -18.56 -22.05 6.03
CA PHE A 137 -17.75 -22.44 4.88
C PHE A 137 -18.33 -21.92 3.56
N ASP A 138 -19.64 -22.08 3.36
CA ASP A 138 -20.32 -21.66 2.15
C ASP A 138 -20.38 -20.12 2.02
N GLU A 139 -20.73 -19.41 3.10
CA GLU A 139 -20.80 -17.95 3.16
C GLU A 139 -19.42 -17.32 2.87
N MET A 140 -18.34 -17.85 3.46
CA MET A 140 -16.99 -17.32 3.21
C MET A 140 -16.53 -17.55 1.76
N ARG A 141 -16.89 -18.68 1.14
CA ARG A 141 -16.58 -18.95 -0.28
C ARG A 141 -17.29 -17.98 -1.20
N ILE A 142 -18.58 -17.71 -0.97
CA ILE A 142 -19.33 -16.78 -1.80
C ILE A 142 -18.87 -15.33 -1.58
N MET A 143 -18.55 -14.93 -0.35
CA MET A 143 -18.01 -13.59 -0.06
C MET A 143 -16.68 -13.35 -0.78
N LEU A 144 -15.78 -14.34 -0.83
CA LEU A 144 -14.53 -14.26 -1.60
C LEU A 144 -14.80 -14.20 -3.11
N ALA A 145 -15.68 -15.06 -3.62
CA ALA A 145 -16.00 -15.13 -5.04
C ALA A 145 -16.70 -13.87 -5.57
N ARG A 146 -17.56 -13.24 -4.75
CA ARG A 146 -18.24 -11.96 -5.05
C ARG A 146 -17.42 -10.72 -4.69
N GLN A 147 -16.15 -10.88 -4.30
CA GLN A 147 -15.25 -9.77 -3.92
C GLN A 147 -15.84 -8.87 -2.81
N MET A 148 -16.63 -9.44 -1.90
CA MET A 148 -17.24 -8.71 -0.79
C MET A 148 -16.23 -8.35 0.29
N ALA A 149 -15.19 -9.17 0.44
CA ALA A 149 -14.05 -8.87 1.30
C ALA A 149 -12.82 -9.66 0.88
N ALA A 150 -11.66 -9.22 1.36
CA ALA A 150 -10.40 -9.93 1.18
C ALA A 150 -9.57 -9.90 2.47
N PRO A 151 -8.91 -11.02 2.84
CA PRO A 151 -7.94 -11.03 3.92
C PRO A 151 -6.61 -10.41 3.46
N ASN A 152 -5.73 -10.07 4.39
CA ASN A 152 -4.39 -9.59 4.06
C ASN A 152 -3.59 -10.59 3.23
N SER A 153 -2.65 -10.09 2.43
CA SER A 153 -1.88 -10.92 1.48
C SER A 153 -1.21 -12.18 2.07
N PRO A 154 -0.62 -12.18 3.29
CA PRO A 154 -0.12 -13.41 3.90
C PRO A 154 -1.12 -14.56 4.05
N GLN A 155 -2.42 -14.29 4.22
CA GLN A 155 -3.45 -15.33 4.23
C GLN A 155 -3.54 -16.00 2.86
N TRP A 156 -3.58 -15.22 1.78
CA TRP A 156 -3.58 -15.76 0.42
C TRP A 156 -2.35 -16.61 0.13
N PHE A 157 -1.17 -16.24 0.65
CA PHE A 157 0.06 -16.99 0.39
C PHE A 157 0.16 -18.30 1.18
N ASN A 158 -0.25 -18.29 2.44
CA ASN A 158 0.16 -19.32 3.41
C ASN A 158 -1.01 -20.17 3.92
N THR A 159 -2.23 -19.64 3.94
CA THR A 159 -3.37 -20.32 4.55
C THR A 159 -3.86 -21.47 3.67
N GLY A 160 -3.95 -22.65 4.27
CA GLY A 160 -4.53 -23.84 3.66
C GLY A 160 -3.63 -24.66 2.76
N LEU A 161 -2.35 -24.29 2.60
CA LEU A 161 -1.39 -25.10 1.85
C LEU A 161 -1.25 -26.51 2.45
N TYR A 162 -1.14 -26.59 3.78
CA TYR A 162 -1.07 -27.88 4.48
C TYR A 162 -2.42 -28.60 4.51
N TRP A 163 -3.50 -27.89 4.85
CA TRP A 163 -4.84 -28.51 4.98
C TRP A 163 -5.39 -29.01 3.63
N ALA A 164 -5.32 -28.19 2.57
CA ALA A 164 -5.91 -28.51 1.28
C ALA A 164 -5.04 -29.43 0.43
N TYR A 165 -3.70 -29.36 0.55
CA TYR A 165 -2.78 -30.03 -0.37
C TYR A 165 -1.73 -30.92 0.31
N GLY A 166 -1.60 -30.87 1.65
CA GLY A 166 -0.54 -31.57 2.38
C GLY A 166 0.86 -30.98 2.14
N ILE A 167 0.95 -29.73 1.64
CA ILE A 167 2.24 -29.06 1.41
C ILE A 167 2.86 -28.70 2.76
N ASP A 168 4.11 -29.12 2.95
CA ASP A 168 4.87 -28.88 4.17
C ASP A 168 6.35 -28.55 3.90
N GLY A 169 7.10 -28.19 4.95
CA GLY A 169 8.53 -27.92 4.91
C GLY A 169 9.15 -27.92 6.32
N PRO A 170 10.50 -27.87 6.41
CA PRO A 170 11.19 -27.93 7.70
C PRO A 170 10.90 -26.68 8.56
N ALA A 171 10.81 -26.86 9.87
CA ALA A 171 10.62 -25.77 10.83
C ALA A 171 11.66 -24.64 10.67
N GLN A 172 11.20 -23.39 10.76
CA GLN A 172 12.03 -22.18 10.55
C GLN A 172 12.34 -21.41 11.84
N GLY A 173 12.11 -22.04 13.00
CA GLY A 173 12.32 -21.41 14.31
C GLY A 173 11.12 -20.64 14.85
N HIS A 174 9.92 -20.89 14.30
CA HIS A 174 8.66 -20.33 14.77
C HIS A 174 8.08 -21.06 16.00
N PHE A 175 7.13 -20.40 16.65
CA PHE A 175 6.41 -20.85 17.83
C PHE A 175 4.91 -20.59 17.67
N TYR A 176 4.09 -21.34 18.39
CA TYR A 176 2.65 -21.10 18.51
C TYR A 176 2.19 -21.44 19.93
N VAL A 177 1.00 -20.98 20.31
CA VAL A 177 0.34 -21.44 21.54
C VAL A 177 -0.69 -22.49 21.16
N ASP A 178 -0.57 -23.67 21.75
CA ASP A 178 -1.56 -24.72 21.58
C ASP A 178 -2.87 -24.28 22.25
N PHE A 179 -3.92 -24.09 21.45
CA PHE A 179 -5.17 -23.49 21.92
C PHE A 179 -5.94 -24.36 22.93
N LYS A 180 -5.66 -25.68 23.00
CA LYS A 180 -6.31 -26.59 23.96
C LYS A 180 -5.63 -26.53 25.32
N THR A 181 -4.30 -26.51 25.33
CA THR A 181 -3.48 -26.58 26.55
C THR A 181 -3.02 -25.21 27.05
N GLY A 182 -3.09 -24.17 26.21
CA GLY A 182 -2.55 -22.84 26.47
C GLY A 182 -1.02 -22.81 26.56
N LYS A 183 -0.32 -23.87 26.15
CA LYS A 183 1.15 -23.97 26.26
C LYS A 183 1.83 -23.45 25.01
N LEU A 184 2.95 -22.74 25.20
CA LEU A 184 3.83 -22.34 24.12
C LEU A 184 4.58 -23.55 23.56
N VAL A 185 4.54 -23.73 22.25
CA VAL A 185 5.14 -24.86 21.54
C VAL A 185 6.01 -24.36 20.39
N ARG A 186 7.16 -25.01 20.19
CA ARG A 186 8.00 -24.77 19.02
C ARG A 186 7.45 -25.53 17.82
N SER A 187 7.28 -24.84 16.69
CA SER A 187 6.77 -25.44 15.47
C SER A 187 7.70 -26.55 14.96
N LYS A 188 7.10 -27.67 14.54
CA LYS A 188 7.81 -28.80 13.92
C LYS A 188 7.80 -28.75 12.39
N SER A 189 6.91 -27.92 11.84
CA SER A 189 6.60 -27.79 10.42
C SER A 189 6.56 -26.30 10.01
N ALA A 190 6.76 -26.02 8.73
CA ALA A 190 6.66 -24.68 8.15
C ALA A 190 5.23 -24.24 7.80
N TYR A 191 4.28 -25.17 7.62
CA TYR A 191 2.96 -24.85 7.06
C TYR A 191 1.76 -25.48 7.79
N GLU A 192 1.96 -26.44 8.70
CA GLU A 192 0.88 -27.01 9.51
C GLU A 192 0.12 -25.90 10.27
N HIS A 193 0.89 -25.01 10.90
CA HIS A 193 0.43 -23.72 11.37
C HIS A 193 0.88 -22.65 10.36
N PRO A 194 -0.02 -21.95 9.63
CA PRO A 194 0.40 -20.90 8.69
C PRO A 194 0.92 -19.65 9.42
N GLN A 195 1.56 -18.75 8.67
CA GLN A 195 1.81 -17.36 9.10
C GLN A 195 0.80 -16.43 8.39
N PRO A 196 -0.43 -16.26 8.91
CA PRO A 196 -1.48 -15.48 8.25
C PRO A 196 -1.43 -13.98 8.59
N HIS A 197 -0.65 -13.56 9.58
CA HIS A 197 -0.62 -12.16 10.06
C HIS A 197 0.20 -11.29 9.11
N ALA A 198 -0.20 -10.03 8.93
CA ALA A 198 0.53 -9.07 8.08
C ALA A 198 1.33 -8.06 8.88
N CYS A 199 0.88 -7.73 10.09
CA CYS A 199 1.40 -6.62 10.87
C CYS A 199 1.98 -7.15 12.17
N PHE A 200 3.22 -6.73 12.48
CA PHE A 200 3.93 -7.10 13.68
C PHE A 200 4.52 -5.84 14.34
N ILE A 201 4.49 -5.82 15.67
CA ILE A 201 5.23 -4.84 16.47
C ILE A 201 6.25 -5.64 17.26
N GLN A 202 7.51 -5.21 17.26
CA GLN A 202 8.60 -5.91 17.93
C GLN A 202 9.35 -4.97 18.87
N SER A 203 9.64 -5.46 20.07
CA SER A 203 10.52 -4.74 20.99
C SER A 203 11.99 -4.91 20.58
N VAL A 204 12.80 -3.94 21.02
CA VAL A 204 14.26 -4.01 20.93
C VAL A 204 14.86 -3.50 22.24
N GLY A 205 15.73 -4.31 22.83
CA GLY A 205 16.54 -3.94 23.99
C GLY A 205 17.86 -3.29 23.58
N ASP A 206 18.41 -2.47 24.48
CA ASP A 206 19.74 -1.86 24.35
C ASP A 206 20.87 -2.88 24.68
N ASP A 207 20.86 -3.97 23.92
CA ASP A 207 21.81 -5.07 23.96
C ASP A 207 22.19 -5.46 22.52
N LEU A 208 23.46 -5.77 22.27
CA LEU A 208 23.91 -6.04 20.90
C LEU A 208 23.49 -7.42 20.37
N VAL A 209 23.65 -8.50 21.15
CA VAL A 209 23.66 -9.88 20.62
C VAL A 209 22.77 -10.88 21.36
N ASN A 210 22.26 -10.55 22.55
CA ASN A 210 21.41 -11.45 23.32
C ASN A 210 19.98 -11.49 22.77
N GLU A 211 19.19 -12.48 23.21
CA GLU A 211 17.75 -12.60 22.89
C GLU A 211 17.02 -11.29 23.26
N GLY A 212 16.24 -10.73 22.33
CA GLY A 212 15.60 -9.41 22.49
C GLY A 212 16.51 -8.21 22.19
N GLY A 213 17.79 -8.41 21.90
CA GLY A 213 18.74 -7.35 21.49
C GLY A 213 18.64 -6.96 20.01
N ILE A 214 19.58 -6.11 19.57
CA ILE A 214 19.62 -5.50 18.23
C ILE A 214 19.83 -6.56 17.14
N MET A 215 20.81 -7.45 17.28
CA MET A 215 21.09 -8.45 16.24
C MET A 215 20.01 -9.53 16.17
N ASP A 216 19.40 -9.87 17.32
CA ASP A 216 18.27 -10.81 17.37
C ASP A 216 17.02 -10.22 16.68
N LEU A 217 16.76 -8.91 16.82
CA LEU A 217 15.69 -8.25 16.07
C LEU A 217 15.82 -8.50 14.56
N TRP A 218 17.02 -8.30 13.98
CA TRP A 218 17.22 -8.53 12.54
C TRP A 218 16.93 -9.97 12.12
N VAL A 219 17.26 -10.96 12.96
CA VAL A 219 16.92 -12.37 12.72
C VAL A 219 15.41 -12.59 12.74
N ARG A 220 14.71 -12.02 13.73
CA ARG A 220 13.25 -12.11 13.84
C ARG A 220 12.56 -11.43 12.65
N GLU A 221 13.01 -10.25 12.24
CA GLU A 221 12.51 -9.54 11.05
C GLU A 221 12.72 -10.35 9.76
N ALA A 222 13.89 -10.98 9.59
CA ALA A 222 14.17 -11.82 8.43
C ALA A 222 13.17 -12.99 8.31
N ARG A 223 12.81 -13.61 9.44
CA ARG A 223 11.77 -14.66 9.47
C ARG A 223 10.41 -14.11 9.03
N LEU A 224 10.05 -12.89 9.43
CA LEU A 224 8.79 -12.25 9.04
C LEU A 224 8.75 -11.91 7.54
N PHE A 225 9.82 -11.30 7.02
CA PHE A 225 9.90 -10.91 5.61
C PHE A 225 9.85 -12.12 4.67
N LYS A 226 10.44 -13.26 5.07
CA LYS A 226 10.40 -14.51 4.30
C LYS A 226 8.96 -14.95 3.95
N TYR A 227 8.02 -14.76 4.87
CA TYR A 227 6.60 -15.10 4.72
C TYR A 227 5.71 -13.91 4.32
N GLY A 228 6.34 -12.80 3.91
CA GLY A 228 5.64 -11.63 3.36
C GLY A 228 4.94 -10.76 4.40
N SER A 229 5.36 -10.78 5.67
CA SER A 229 4.83 -9.91 6.72
C SER A 229 5.67 -8.65 6.89
N GLY A 230 5.08 -7.58 7.43
CA GLY A 230 5.76 -6.34 7.78
C GLY A 230 5.87 -6.16 9.30
N THR A 231 6.84 -5.36 9.74
CA THR A 231 7.18 -5.20 11.17
C THR A 231 7.53 -3.77 11.52
N GLY A 232 7.22 -3.34 12.73
CA GLY A 232 7.66 -2.05 13.26
C GLY A 232 8.25 -2.17 14.66
N SER A 233 9.17 -1.25 14.98
CA SER A 233 9.84 -1.20 16.28
C SER A 233 10.11 0.24 16.70
N ASN A 234 9.96 0.50 18.00
CA ASN A 234 10.43 1.75 18.60
C ASN A 234 11.87 1.57 19.08
N PHE A 235 12.79 2.34 18.50
CA PHE A 235 14.23 2.27 18.76
C PHE A 235 14.67 3.16 19.91
N SER A 236 13.76 3.86 20.58
CA SER A 236 14.08 4.86 21.60
C SER A 236 14.71 4.30 22.86
N LYS A 237 14.67 2.97 23.07
CA LYS A 237 15.39 2.31 24.16
C LYS A 237 16.90 2.24 23.92
N LEU A 238 17.36 2.31 22.67
CA LEU A 238 18.77 2.25 22.35
C LEU A 238 19.48 3.50 22.84
N ARG A 239 20.69 3.35 23.40
CA ARG A 239 21.47 4.50 23.85
C ARG A 239 21.94 5.37 22.67
N GLY A 240 21.93 6.67 22.89
CA GLY A 240 22.38 7.67 21.92
C GLY A 240 23.87 7.65 21.64
N GLU A 241 24.28 8.41 20.63
CA GLU A 241 25.68 8.56 20.25
C GLU A 241 26.48 9.15 21.42
N GLY A 242 27.65 8.56 21.70
CA GLY A 242 28.53 9.07 22.73
C GLY A 242 28.20 8.63 24.17
N GLU A 243 27.10 7.92 24.41
CA GLU A 243 26.80 7.32 25.73
C GLU A 243 27.77 6.18 26.07
N SER A 244 28.02 5.94 27.36
CA SER A 244 29.04 4.99 27.85
C SER A 244 28.71 3.52 27.55
N LEU A 245 29.74 2.71 27.30
CA LEU A 245 29.65 1.24 27.18
C LEU A 245 30.25 0.55 28.42
N SER A 246 29.72 -0.63 28.79
CA SER A 246 30.15 -1.39 29.97
C SER A 246 31.60 -1.89 29.89
N GLY A 247 32.08 -2.22 28.68
CA GLY A 247 33.46 -2.64 28.42
C GLY A 247 34.47 -1.50 28.21
N GLY A 248 34.05 -0.25 28.42
CA GLY A 248 34.81 0.94 28.02
C GLY A 248 34.50 1.38 26.58
N GLY A 249 34.74 2.66 26.27
CA GLY A 249 34.39 3.28 24.98
C GLY A 249 33.03 3.96 24.98
N ARG A 250 32.58 4.39 23.80
CA ARG A 250 31.35 5.17 23.57
C ARG A 250 30.47 4.51 22.51
N SER A 251 29.16 4.64 22.68
CA SER A 251 28.15 4.17 21.73
C SER A 251 28.27 4.86 20.38
N SER A 252 28.01 4.11 19.31
CA SER A 252 27.89 4.61 17.93
C SER A 252 26.52 5.24 17.63
N GLY A 253 25.62 5.28 18.62
CA GLY A 253 24.26 5.83 18.51
C GLY A 253 23.31 4.95 17.70
N LEU A 254 22.02 5.29 17.76
CA LEU A 254 20.96 4.48 17.13
C LEU A 254 21.08 4.49 15.60
N MET A 255 21.54 5.60 15.03
CA MET A 255 21.61 5.80 13.57
C MET A 255 22.51 4.77 12.88
N SER A 256 23.57 4.33 13.56
CA SER A 256 24.46 3.30 13.05
C SER A 256 23.75 1.95 12.85
N PHE A 257 22.88 1.58 13.80
CA PHE A 257 22.12 0.33 13.73
C PHE A 257 20.94 0.40 12.76
N LEU A 258 20.28 1.55 12.66
CA LEU A 258 19.21 1.75 11.67
C LEU A 258 19.72 1.54 10.22
N LYS A 259 20.94 2.00 9.93
CA LYS A 259 21.58 1.79 8.61
C LYS A 259 21.84 0.31 8.32
N ILE A 260 22.28 -0.47 9.31
CA ILE A 260 22.45 -1.93 9.17
C ILE A 260 21.09 -2.58 8.87
N GLY A 261 20.08 -2.16 9.61
CA GLY A 261 18.72 -2.65 9.46
C GLY A 261 18.09 -2.43 8.11
N ASP A 262 18.22 -1.21 7.61
CA ASP A 262 17.77 -0.82 6.28
C ASP A 262 18.41 -1.73 5.21
N ARG A 263 19.72 -1.99 5.32
CA ARG A 263 20.44 -2.90 4.41
C ARG A 263 19.96 -4.34 4.52
N ALA A 264 19.73 -4.83 5.73
CA ALA A 264 19.20 -6.17 5.95
C ALA A 264 17.81 -6.33 5.32
N ALA A 265 16.91 -5.35 5.51
CA ALA A 265 15.58 -5.35 4.93
C ALA A 265 15.63 -5.35 3.39
N GLY A 266 16.46 -4.50 2.78
CA GLY A 266 16.61 -4.43 1.32
C GLY A 266 17.15 -5.71 0.66
N ALA A 267 17.87 -6.55 1.42
CA ALA A 267 18.43 -7.81 0.92
C ALA A 267 17.42 -8.98 0.90
N ILE A 268 16.31 -8.88 1.64
CA ILE A 268 15.38 -9.99 1.85
C ILE A 268 14.13 -9.83 0.97
N LYS A 269 13.80 -10.88 0.20
CA LYS A 269 12.59 -10.98 -0.62
C LYS A 269 11.79 -12.24 -0.23
N SER A 270 10.46 -12.17 -0.22
CA SER A 270 9.63 -13.33 0.12
C SER A 270 9.68 -14.41 -0.97
N GLY A 271 9.83 -15.68 -0.58
CA GLY A 271 10.14 -16.80 -1.49
C GLY A 271 9.07 -17.07 -2.56
N GLY A 272 9.29 -16.56 -3.77
CA GLY A 272 8.47 -16.82 -4.97
C GLY A 272 7.51 -15.68 -5.36
N THR A 273 7.40 -14.62 -4.56
CA THR A 273 6.56 -13.43 -4.85
C THR A 273 7.40 -12.16 -4.73
N THR A 274 7.17 -11.18 -5.58
CA THR A 274 7.96 -9.93 -5.69
C THR A 274 7.80 -8.95 -4.50
N ARG A 275 7.35 -9.40 -3.32
CA ARG A 275 7.08 -8.51 -2.17
C ARG A 275 8.39 -8.13 -1.46
N ARG A 276 8.69 -6.84 -1.45
CA ARG A 276 9.78 -6.22 -0.67
C ARG A 276 9.47 -6.26 0.83
N ALA A 277 10.51 -6.28 1.66
CA ALA A 277 10.39 -6.08 3.09
C ALA A 277 9.68 -4.74 3.40
N ALA A 278 8.86 -4.72 4.45
CA ALA A 278 8.16 -3.54 4.91
C ALA A 278 8.45 -3.32 6.39
N LYS A 279 9.09 -2.20 6.72
CA LYS A 279 9.58 -1.89 8.08
C LYS A 279 9.07 -0.51 8.54
N MET A 280 8.66 -0.39 9.81
CA MET A 280 8.50 0.90 10.51
C MET A 280 9.64 1.09 11.51
N VAL A 281 10.24 2.27 11.48
CA VAL A 281 11.16 2.76 12.51
C VAL A 281 10.45 3.89 13.25
N THR A 282 10.36 3.77 14.58
CA THR A 282 9.79 4.81 15.44
C THR A 282 10.83 5.29 16.43
N VAL A 283 10.90 6.61 16.63
CA VAL A 283 11.75 7.24 17.64
C VAL A 283 10.94 8.31 18.38
N ASP A 284 11.07 8.34 19.70
CA ASP A 284 10.41 9.27 20.58
C ASP A 284 11.10 10.64 20.51
N ILE A 285 10.30 11.71 20.56
CA ILE A 285 10.76 13.10 20.37
C ILE A 285 11.80 13.58 21.41
N ASP A 286 11.96 12.86 22.52
CA ASP A 286 12.91 13.15 23.60
C ASP A 286 14.25 12.40 23.48
N HIS A 287 14.44 11.63 22.40
CA HIS A 287 15.67 10.86 22.19
C HIS A 287 16.88 11.78 21.87
N PRO A 288 18.09 11.52 22.39
CA PRO A 288 19.28 12.35 22.13
C PRO A 288 19.66 12.45 20.65
N ASP A 289 19.50 11.36 19.90
CA ASP A 289 19.78 11.32 18.45
C ASP A 289 18.59 11.82 17.56
N ILE A 290 17.52 12.39 18.15
CA ILE A 290 16.27 12.68 17.41
C ILE A 290 16.47 13.61 16.21
N GLU A 291 17.35 14.62 16.34
CA GLU A 291 17.62 15.56 15.25
C GLU A 291 18.24 14.85 14.04
N GLN A 292 19.21 13.96 14.27
CA GLN A 292 19.84 13.19 13.19
C GLN A 292 18.83 12.23 12.52
N TYR A 293 17.91 11.69 13.31
CA TYR A 293 16.87 10.81 12.81
C TYR A 293 15.85 11.54 11.92
N ILE A 294 15.40 12.73 12.32
CA ILE A 294 14.50 13.58 11.51
C ILE A 294 15.18 13.96 10.19
N ASP A 295 16.44 14.39 10.24
CA ASP A 295 17.19 14.87 9.08
C ASP A 295 17.66 13.72 8.16
N TRP A 296 17.54 12.45 8.59
CA TRP A 296 18.18 11.30 7.93
C TRP A 296 17.81 11.16 6.45
N LYS A 297 16.52 10.99 6.14
CA LYS A 297 16.08 10.76 4.76
C LYS A 297 16.26 11.99 3.87
N VAL A 298 16.13 13.19 4.41
CA VAL A 298 16.42 14.44 3.69
C VAL A 298 17.86 14.43 3.16
N VAL A 299 18.81 14.07 4.03
CA VAL A 299 20.23 13.98 3.66
C VAL A 299 20.48 12.87 2.63
N GLU A 300 19.77 11.74 2.71
CA GLU A 300 19.92 10.65 1.74
C GLU A 300 19.37 11.02 0.36
N GLU A 301 18.26 11.75 0.26
CA GLU A 301 17.76 12.31 -1.02
C GLU A 301 18.77 13.28 -1.65
N GLN A 302 19.40 14.14 -0.84
CA GLN A 302 20.45 15.04 -1.30
C GLN A 302 21.67 14.28 -1.86
N LYS A 303 22.02 13.13 -1.26
CA LYS A 303 23.09 12.26 -1.78
C LYS A 303 22.72 11.68 -3.13
N VAL A 304 21.48 11.20 -3.32
CA VAL A 304 21.01 10.69 -4.62
C VAL A 304 21.12 11.78 -5.69
N ALA A 305 20.63 12.99 -5.40
CA ALA A 305 20.72 14.12 -6.32
C ALA A 305 22.18 14.44 -6.71
N ALA A 306 23.10 14.40 -5.74
CA ALA A 306 24.53 14.61 -5.97
C ALA A 306 25.17 13.49 -6.80
N LEU A 307 24.83 12.21 -6.54
CA LEU A 307 25.34 11.06 -7.29
C LEU A 307 24.88 11.08 -8.75
N VAL A 308 23.59 11.33 -8.98
CA VAL A 308 23.01 11.40 -10.34
C VAL A 308 23.62 12.57 -11.12
N SER A 309 23.61 13.77 -10.54
CA SER A 309 24.13 14.96 -11.21
C SER A 309 25.64 14.85 -11.45
N GLY A 310 26.39 14.43 -10.43
CA GLY A 310 27.85 14.27 -10.50
C GLY A 310 28.28 13.21 -11.51
N SER A 311 27.59 12.07 -11.56
CA SER A 311 27.92 10.99 -12.52
C SER A 311 27.67 11.42 -13.98
N LYS A 312 26.55 12.10 -14.25
CA LYS A 312 26.22 12.62 -15.59
C LYS A 312 27.22 13.68 -16.04
N LEU A 313 27.53 14.65 -15.18
CA LEU A 313 28.54 15.68 -15.47
C LEU A 313 29.92 15.04 -15.69
N THR A 314 30.31 14.07 -14.87
CA THR A 314 31.59 13.37 -15.04
C THR A 314 31.65 12.67 -16.39
N ASN A 315 30.62 11.90 -16.74
CA ASN A 315 30.57 11.22 -18.04
C ASN A 315 30.65 12.19 -19.22
N GLN A 316 29.88 13.28 -19.18
CA GLN A 316 29.87 14.32 -20.22
C GLN A 316 31.25 14.96 -20.39
N HIS A 317 31.86 15.40 -19.29
CA HIS A 317 33.14 16.11 -19.35
C HIS A 317 34.33 15.19 -19.63
N MET A 318 34.30 13.95 -19.16
CA MET A 318 35.34 12.96 -19.49
C MET A 318 35.26 12.57 -20.96
N SER A 319 34.05 12.42 -21.51
CA SER A 319 33.85 12.20 -22.96
C SER A 319 34.38 13.38 -23.77
N ALA A 320 34.12 14.62 -23.34
CA ALA A 320 34.64 15.81 -24.01
C ALA A 320 36.17 15.91 -23.96
N VAL A 321 36.80 15.57 -22.82
CA VAL A 321 38.27 15.51 -22.71
C VAL A 321 38.84 14.43 -23.64
N MET A 322 38.22 13.25 -23.68
CA MET A 322 38.61 12.17 -24.58
C MET A 322 38.51 12.62 -26.04
N GLN A 323 37.37 13.17 -26.45
CA GLN A 323 37.14 13.68 -27.79
C GLN A 323 38.11 14.80 -28.17
N ALA A 324 38.49 15.66 -27.23
CA ALA A 324 39.50 16.70 -27.48
C ALA A 324 40.89 16.13 -27.75
N CYS A 325 41.21 14.92 -27.25
CA CYS A 325 42.45 14.21 -27.52
C CYS A 325 42.40 13.32 -28.77
N THR A 326 41.23 12.81 -29.15
CA THR A 326 41.10 11.74 -30.16
C THR A 326 40.28 12.15 -31.39
N GLY A 327 39.60 13.28 -31.34
CA GLY A 327 38.74 13.79 -32.41
C GLY A 327 39.52 14.29 -33.63
N PRO A 328 38.82 14.53 -34.75
CA PRO A 328 39.44 14.91 -36.03
C PRO A 328 40.11 16.31 -36.00
N GLU A 329 39.73 17.16 -35.04
CA GLU A 329 40.31 18.50 -34.84
C GLU A 329 41.47 18.51 -33.83
N ALA A 330 41.82 17.35 -33.25
CA ALA A 330 42.95 17.26 -32.34
C ALA A 330 44.28 17.40 -33.11
N PRO A 331 45.31 18.05 -32.54
CA PRO A 331 46.66 18.05 -33.11
C PRO A 331 47.19 16.62 -33.37
N GLU A 332 48.21 16.48 -34.21
CA GLU A 332 48.87 15.19 -34.44
C GLU A 332 49.94 14.89 -33.38
N GLY A 333 50.27 13.61 -33.20
CA GLY A 333 51.35 13.18 -32.31
C GLY A 333 51.09 13.48 -30.83
N GLU A 334 52.15 13.81 -30.09
CA GLU A 334 52.10 14.03 -28.64
C GLU A 334 51.42 15.34 -28.23
N ASP A 335 51.37 16.33 -29.13
CA ASP A 335 50.78 17.66 -28.88
C ASP A 335 49.28 17.59 -28.58
N ARG A 336 48.61 16.53 -29.03
CA ARG A 336 47.19 16.29 -28.79
C ARG A 336 46.85 16.01 -27.33
N PHE A 337 47.84 15.63 -26.52
CA PHE A 337 47.71 15.37 -25.09
C PHE A 337 48.27 16.49 -24.21
N ASP A 338 48.92 17.50 -24.80
CA ASP A 338 49.42 18.67 -24.07
C ASP A 338 48.38 19.82 -24.13
N PRO A 339 47.77 20.23 -23.00
CA PRO A 339 46.84 21.36 -23.00
C PRO A 339 47.47 22.72 -23.33
N LYS A 340 48.80 22.83 -23.41
CA LYS A 340 49.44 24.04 -23.94
C LYS A 340 49.38 24.10 -25.47
N ALA A 341 49.50 22.95 -26.13
CA ALA A 341 49.47 22.83 -27.59
C ALA A 341 48.04 22.60 -28.13
N ASN A 342 47.24 21.79 -27.43
CA ASN A 342 45.86 21.49 -27.79
C ASN A 342 44.86 22.44 -27.10
N ARG A 343 44.36 23.44 -27.85
CA ARG A 343 43.38 24.41 -27.35
C ARG A 343 42.02 23.79 -27.01
N LEU A 344 41.59 22.75 -27.72
CA LEU A 344 40.33 22.03 -27.44
C LEU A 344 40.45 21.29 -26.12
N LEU A 345 41.57 20.59 -25.90
CA LEU A 345 41.85 19.92 -24.63
C LEU A 345 41.92 20.91 -23.48
N LYS A 346 42.61 22.04 -23.64
CA LYS A 346 42.65 23.10 -22.62
C LYS A 346 41.25 23.57 -22.23
N ARG A 347 40.37 23.80 -23.21
CA ARG A 347 38.97 24.20 -22.97
C ARG A 347 38.19 23.11 -22.25
N ALA A 348 38.32 21.85 -22.68
CA ALA A 348 37.66 20.71 -22.04
C ALA A 348 38.11 20.54 -20.58
N ILE A 349 39.41 20.65 -20.28
CA ILE A 349 39.95 20.62 -18.93
C ILE A 349 39.40 21.77 -18.07
N VAL A 350 39.38 23.01 -18.60
CA VAL A 350 38.83 24.15 -17.88
C VAL A 350 37.34 23.96 -17.60
N ALA A 351 36.57 23.45 -18.57
CA ALA A 351 35.15 23.16 -18.39
C ALA A 351 34.92 22.07 -17.33
N ALA A 352 35.70 20.98 -17.35
CA ALA A 352 35.63 19.92 -16.35
C ALA A 352 35.96 20.44 -14.93
N ARG A 353 37.00 21.27 -14.80
CA ARG A 353 37.37 21.89 -13.51
C ARG A 353 36.30 22.86 -13.00
N ARG A 354 35.63 23.60 -13.89
CA ARG A 354 34.54 24.52 -13.52
C ARG A 354 33.36 23.81 -12.87
N VAL A 355 33.11 22.55 -13.24
CA VAL A 355 32.06 21.72 -12.62
C VAL A 355 32.62 20.76 -11.57
N MET A 356 33.80 21.05 -11.04
CA MET A 356 34.43 20.33 -9.91
C MET A 356 34.81 18.87 -10.21
N ILE A 357 35.07 18.50 -11.47
CA ILE A 357 35.61 17.16 -11.76
C ILE A 357 37.02 17.01 -11.17
N PRO A 358 37.30 15.96 -10.38
CA PRO A 358 38.62 15.72 -9.81
C PRO A 358 39.73 15.62 -10.87
N GLU A 359 40.87 16.26 -10.59
CA GLU A 359 41.99 16.34 -11.53
C GLU A 359 42.53 14.96 -11.93
N ASN A 360 42.52 13.99 -11.01
CA ASN A 360 42.98 12.63 -11.29
C ASN A 360 42.17 11.94 -12.40
N TYR A 361 40.87 12.22 -12.53
CA TYR A 361 40.03 11.69 -13.60
C TYR A 361 40.36 12.33 -14.95
N ILE A 362 40.56 13.65 -14.98
CA ILE A 362 40.97 14.38 -16.19
C ILE A 362 42.30 13.82 -16.71
N GLN A 363 43.30 13.70 -15.82
CA GLN A 363 44.61 13.17 -16.19
C GLN A 363 44.53 11.70 -16.63
N ARG A 364 43.69 10.88 -15.98
CA ARG A 364 43.45 9.49 -16.38
C ARG A 364 42.91 9.38 -17.81
N VAL A 365 41.94 10.23 -18.19
CA VAL A 365 41.38 10.23 -19.54
C VAL A 365 42.43 10.59 -20.58
N ILE A 366 43.25 11.62 -20.31
CA ILE A 366 44.35 12.02 -21.21
C ILE A 366 45.36 10.86 -21.36
N GLN A 367 45.70 10.18 -20.26
CA GLN A 367 46.59 9.01 -20.28
C GLN A 367 45.99 7.82 -21.04
N PHE A 368 44.68 7.59 -20.95
CA PHE A 368 44.00 6.58 -21.75
C PHE A 368 44.00 6.95 -23.24
N ALA A 369 43.73 8.21 -23.58
CA ALA A 369 43.83 8.67 -24.97
C ALA A 369 45.26 8.47 -25.53
N ARG A 370 46.29 8.64 -24.70
CA ARG A 370 47.70 8.37 -25.04
C ARG A 370 47.99 6.89 -25.27
N GLN A 371 47.25 6.00 -24.63
CA GLN A 371 47.33 4.55 -24.81
C GLN A 371 46.49 4.03 -25.99
N GLY A 372 45.80 4.91 -26.72
CA GLY A 372 45.03 4.55 -27.92
C GLY A 372 43.54 4.29 -27.69
N TYR A 373 43.02 4.49 -26.47
CA TYR A 373 41.57 4.46 -26.23
C TYR A 373 40.90 5.68 -26.88
N THR A 374 39.74 5.46 -27.52
CA THR A 374 38.99 6.52 -28.22
C THR A 374 37.70 6.94 -27.53
N ALA A 375 37.27 6.16 -26.54
CA ALA A 375 36.09 6.42 -25.72
C ALA A 375 36.39 6.12 -24.25
N ILE A 376 35.62 6.74 -23.36
CA ILE A 376 35.60 6.46 -21.93
C ILE A 376 34.18 6.06 -21.58
N GLU A 377 34.01 4.92 -20.94
CA GLU A 377 32.72 4.55 -20.36
C GLU A 377 32.73 4.96 -18.88
N PHE A 378 31.87 5.90 -18.52
CA PHE A 378 31.63 6.27 -17.14
C PHE A 378 30.18 5.95 -16.79
N ARG A 379 29.98 5.01 -15.87
CA ARG A 379 28.63 4.61 -15.44
C ARG A 379 27.89 5.81 -14.88
N THR A 380 26.71 6.09 -15.42
CA THR A 380 25.82 7.13 -14.93
C THR A 380 24.71 6.53 -14.09
N TYR A 381 24.19 7.32 -13.16
CA TYR A 381 23.04 6.95 -12.36
C TYR A 381 21.81 7.77 -12.79
N ASP A 382 20.63 7.28 -12.43
CA ASP A 382 19.36 7.96 -12.62
C ASP A 382 18.57 8.03 -11.31
N THR A 383 17.44 8.73 -11.36
CA THR A 383 16.57 8.96 -10.22
C THR A 383 15.49 7.90 -10.08
N ASP A 384 15.49 6.80 -10.85
CA ASP A 384 14.47 5.76 -10.69
C ASP A 384 14.54 5.15 -9.29
N TRP A 385 13.41 4.79 -8.71
CA TRP A 385 13.38 4.37 -7.30
C TRP A 385 14.05 3.01 -7.07
N ASP A 386 14.21 2.20 -8.13
CA ASP A 386 14.98 0.96 -8.16
C ASP A 386 16.39 1.13 -8.73
N SER A 387 16.82 2.37 -8.98
CA SER A 387 18.14 2.67 -9.53
C SER A 387 19.25 2.34 -8.54
N GLU A 388 20.45 2.12 -9.09
CA GLU A 388 21.63 1.88 -8.27
C GLU A 388 21.95 3.08 -7.34
N ALA A 389 21.56 4.32 -7.69
CA ALA A 389 21.75 5.45 -6.79
C ALA A 389 20.94 5.26 -5.50
N TYR A 390 19.64 4.95 -5.61
CA TYR A 390 18.80 4.67 -4.44
C TYR A 390 19.25 3.40 -3.68
N LEU A 391 19.77 2.40 -4.38
CA LEU A 391 20.36 1.22 -3.75
C LEU A 391 21.67 1.51 -2.99
N THR A 392 22.34 2.65 -3.19
CA THR A 392 23.61 2.98 -2.49
C THR A 392 23.42 3.87 -1.26
N VAL A 393 22.27 4.55 -1.14
CA VAL A 393 21.92 5.36 0.04
C VAL A 393 21.20 4.51 1.10
N SER A 394 20.98 5.08 2.28
CA SER A 394 20.32 4.40 3.40
C SER A 394 18.90 4.92 3.66
N GLY A 395 18.14 4.21 4.49
CA GLY A 395 16.80 4.58 4.95
C GLY A 395 15.69 4.36 3.92
N GLN A 396 15.94 3.66 2.82
CA GLN A 396 14.98 3.49 1.73
C GLN A 396 14.03 2.28 1.92
N ASN A 397 14.35 1.39 2.86
CA ASN A 397 13.60 0.16 3.12
C ASN A 397 12.78 0.22 4.42
N SER A 398 12.61 1.41 4.99
CA SER A 398 11.73 1.67 6.13
C SER A 398 10.87 2.91 5.93
N ASN A 399 9.68 2.88 6.51
CA ASN A 399 8.93 4.09 6.86
C ASN A 399 9.46 4.60 8.20
N ASN A 400 9.58 5.92 8.34
CA ASN A 400 10.08 6.54 9.56
C ASN A 400 8.97 7.37 10.19
N SER A 401 8.80 7.24 11.50
CA SER A 401 7.88 8.09 12.27
C SER A 401 8.52 8.62 13.54
N VAL A 402 8.11 9.82 13.95
CA VAL A 402 8.42 10.39 15.25
C VAL A 402 7.20 10.28 16.16
N ARG A 403 7.43 9.92 17.42
CA ARG A 403 6.38 9.79 18.43
C ARG A 403 6.28 11.07 19.26
N LEU A 404 5.12 11.72 19.24
CA LEU A 404 4.88 13.04 19.83
C LEU A 404 3.91 12.95 21.01
N THR A 405 4.29 13.52 22.14
CA THR A 405 3.41 13.65 23.31
C THR A 405 2.61 14.95 23.25
N ASN A 406 1.47 15.02 23.95
CA ASN A 406 0.74 16.29 24.13
C ASN A 406 1.64 17.36 24.75
N GLY A 407 2.50 16.99 25.70
CA GLY A 407 3.45 17.91 26.34
C GLY A 407 4.44 18.55 25.36
N PHE A 408 4.90 17.82 24.34
CA PHE A 408 5.74 18.40 23.29
C PHE A 408 4.97 19.41 22.45
N LEU A 409 3.77 19.06 22.00
CA LEU A 409 2.94 19.93 21.15
C LEU A 409 2.50 21.20 21.90
N GLU A 410 2.16 21.08 23.18
CA GLU A 410 1.92 22.24 24.04
C GLU A 410 3.17 23.12 24.21
N ALA A 411 4.36 22.53 24.31
CA ALA A 411 5.62 23.28 24.34
C ALA A 411 5.87 24.00 23.01
N VAL A 412 5.51 23.41 21.86
CA VAL A 412 5.55 24.08 20.56
C VAL A 412 4.61 25.29 20.54
N GLU A 413 3.35 25.12 20.97
CA GLU A 413 2.37 26.22 21.00
C GLU A 413 2.79 27.38 21.92
N ARG A 414 3.44 27.06 23.05
CA ARG A 414 3.89 28.06 24.03
C ARG A 414 5.30 28.59 23.78
N ASP A 415 5.97 28.15 22.71
CA ASP A 415 7.37 28.50 22.41
C ASP A 415 8.34 28.15 23.55
N GLY A 416 8.14 26.98 24.15
CA GLY A 416 8.90 26.47 25.28
C GLY A 416 10.15 25.66 24.89
N GLU A 417 10.91 25.29 25.91
CA GLU A 417 12.05 24.37 25.78
C GLU A 417 11.61 22.90 25.82
N TRP A 418 12.38 22.04 25.16
CA TRP A 418 12.25 20.60 25.17
C TRP A 418 13.58 19.94 25.54
N ARG A 419 13.54 18.92 26.39
CA ARG A 419 14.74 18.23 26.89
C ARG A 419 14.88 16.87 26.23
N LEU A 420 16.10 16.55 25.79
CA LEU A 420 16.49 15.25 25.26
C LEU A 420 17.24 14.48 26.34
N PHE A 421 16.95 13.18 26.51
CA PHE A 421 17.42 12.39 27.64
C PHE A 421 18.30 11.21 27.22
N ASN A 422 19.50 11.12 27.79
CA ASN A 422 20.35 9.94 27.68
C ASN A 422 19.61 8.70 28.18
N ARG A 423 19.72 7.57 27.48
CA ARG A 423 18.98 6.36 27.82
C ARG A 423 19.65 5.54 28.93
N LYS A 424 20.94 5.74 29.19
CA LYS A 424 21.67 4.99 30.24
C LYS A 424 21.53 5.57 31.63
N ASP A 425 21.60 6.88 31.79
CA ASP A 425 21.58 7.55 33.10
C ASP A 425 20.34 8.44 33.32
N GLY A 426 19.52 8.67 32.28
CA GLY A 426 18.36 9.56 32.34
C GLY A 426 18.73 11.04 32.44
N GLY A 427 20.02 11.39 32.31
CA GLY A 427 20.50 12.77 32.32
C GLY A 427 20.04 13.54 31.09
N VAL A 428 19.96 14.86 31.22
CA VAL A 428 19.66 15.74 30.08
C VAL A 428 20.87 15.75 29.15
N ALA A 429 20.71 15.19 27.97
CA ALA A 429 21.71 15.20 26.91
C ALA A 429 21.82 16.59 26.27
N LYS A 430 20.66 17.21 25.99
CA LYS A 430 20.55 18.50 25.34
C LYS A 430 19.19 19.14 25.66
N THR A 431 19.16 20.46 25.78
CA THR A 431 17.91 21.24 25.77
C THR A 431 17.82 22.00 24.45
N VAL A 432 16.66 21.94 23.81
CA VAL A 432 16.37 22.60 22.52
C VAL A 432 15.07 23.39 22.62
N ARG A 433 14.80 24.29 21.69
CA ARG A 433 13.45 24.88 21.58
C ARG A 433 12.52 23.88 20.91
N ALA A 434 11.32 23.70 21.45
CA ALA A 434 10.34 22.77 20.90
C ALA A 434 9.97 23.14 19.45
N LYS A 435 9.83 24.45 19.17
CA LYS A 435 9.56 24.96 17.81
C LYS A 435 10.66 24.59 16.82
N ASP A 436 11.94 24.66 17.19
CA ASP A 436 13.04 24.34 16.26
C ASP A 436 12.99 22.86 15.83
N LEU A 437 12.65 21.94 16.75
CA LEU A 437 12.40 20.53 16.39
C LEU A 437 11.14 20.38 15.52
N TRP A 438 10.09 21.13 15.80
CA TRP A 438 8.86 21.12 15.00
C TRP A 438 9.09 21.61 13.57
N GLU A 439 9.88 22.67 13.39
CA GLU A 439 10.31 23.15 12.07
C GLU A 439 11.08 22.07 11.31
N LYS A 440 11.98 21.34 11.98
CA LYS A 440 12.70 20.22 11.34
C LYS A 440 11.75 19.12 10.88
N ILE A 441 10.78 18.73 11.71
CA ILE A 441 9.79 17.70 11.36
C ILE A 441 8.97 18.15 10.14
N GLY A 442 8.46 19.38 10.16
CA GLY A 442 7.69 19.94 9.04
C GLY A 442 8.50 20.02 7.75
N TYR A 443 9.74 20.52 7.83
CA TYR A 443 10.65 20.61 6.69
C TYR A 443 11.00 19.24 6.12
N ALA A 444 11.32 18.26 6.98
CA ALA A 444 11.65 16.91 6.53
C ALA A 444 10.46 16.25 5.81
N ALA A 445 9.25 16.33 6.38
CA ALA A 445 8.04 15.84 5.74
C ALA A 445 7.79 16.52 4.37
N TRP A 446 7.99 17.85 4.29
CA TRP A 446 7.87 18.60 3.03
C TRP A 446 8.93 18.19 1.99
N ALA A 447 10.15 17.93 2.45
CA ALA A 447 11.33 17.69 1.61
C ALA A 447 11.47 16.24 1.14
N CYS A 448 10.95 15.26 1.89
CA CYS A 448 11.09 13.83 1.54
C CYS A 448 9.93 12.91 1.99
N ALA A 449 8.80 13.47 2.44
CA ALA A 449 7.62 12.73 2.93
C ALA A 449 7.84 11.89 4.21
N ASP A 450 8.98 12.07 4.88
CA ASP A 450 9.32 11.41 6.14
C ASP A 450 10.00 12.43 7.08
N PRO A 451 9.90 12.29 8.41
CA PRO A 451 9.13 11.27 9.10
C PRO A 451 7.63 11.60 9.14
N GLY A 452 6.79 10.56 9.19
CA GLY A 452 5.41 10.69 9.67
C GLY A 452 5.37 10.97 11.17
N VAL A 453 4.18 11.23 11.71
CA VAL A 453 3.97 11.47 13.15
C VAL A 453 3.00 10.47 13.76
N GLN A 454 3.28 10.06 15.00
CA GLN A 454 2.40 9.24 15.83
C GLN A 454 2.11 9.99 17.14
N PHE A 455 0.83 10.22 17.44
CA PHE A 455 0.40 11.00 18.60
C PHE A 455 0.33 10.10 19.84
N ASP A 456 1.48 9.97 20.49
CA ASP A 456 1.76 9.05 21.58
C ASP A 456 0.72 9.07 22.70
N THR A 457 0.35 10.27 23.16
CA THR A 457 -0.62 10.46 24.25
C THR A 457 -2.01 10.02 23.80
N THR A 458 -2.50 10.51 22.66
CA THR A 458 -3.79 10.10 22.07
C THR A 458 -3.87 8.58 21.89
N ILE A 459 -2.81 7.94 21.39
CA ILE A 459 -2.77 6.48 21.20
C ILE A 459 -2.99 5.74 22.52
N ASN A 460 -2.30 6.15 23.59
CA ASN A 460 -2.37 5.46 24.88
C ASN A 460 -3.62 5.81 25.69
N GLU A 461 -4.22 6.97 25.50
CA GLU A 461 -5.52 7.32 26.10
C GLU A 461 -6.65 6.40 25.61
N TRP A 462 -6.57 5.97 24.35
CA TRP A 462 -7.48 4.98 23.75
C TRP A 462 -7.04 3.52 23.96
N HIS A 463 -6.03 3.25 24.78
CA HIS A 463 -5.54 1.89 25.00
C HIS A 463 -6.52 1.07 25.84
N THR A 464 -6.93 -0.08 25.31
CA THR A 464 -7.79 -1.05 26.00
C THR A 464 -7.06 -1.89 27.03
N CYS A 465 -5.73 -2.01 26.96
CA CYS A 465 -4.95 -2.96 27.78
C CYS A 465 -3.65 -2.42 28.41
N PRO A 466 -3.66 -1.25 29.09
CA PRO A 466 -2.45 -0.63 29.63
C PRO A 466 -1.77 -1.44 30.74
N GLU A 467 -2.46 -2.35 31.44
CA GLU A 467 -1.84 -3.22 32.44
C GLU A 467 -0.92 -4.27 31.79
N GLY A 468 -1.12 -4.57 30.50
CA GLY A 468 -0.23 -5.42 29.70
C GLY A 468 1.05 -4.71 29.25
N GLY A 469 1.13 -3.40 29.44
CA GLY A 469 2.24 -2.57 29.00
C GLY A 469 1.77 -1.38 28.17
N ARG A 470 2.75 -0.63 27.67
CA ARG A 470 2.50 0.58 26.90
C ARG A 470 2.55 0.30 25.40
N ILE A 471 1.70 0.98 24.62
CA ILE A 471 1.84 0.99 23.16
C ILE A 471 3.03 1.88 22.82
N ASN A 472 4.12 1.31 22.30
CA ASN A 472 5.35 2.05 22.00
C ASN A 472 5.58 2.31 20.50
N ALA A 473 5.01 1.48 19.63
CA ALA A 473 5.23 1.52 18.18
C ALA A 473 3.94 1.21 17.42
N SER A 474 4.07 1.20 16.10
CA SER A 474 3.06 0.70 15.17
C SER A 474 3.69 -0.27 14.17
N ASN A 475 2.88 -0.92 13.35
CA ASN A 475 3.33 -1.67 12.18
C ASN A 475 3.79 -0.70 11.04
N PRO A 476 4.31 -1.21 9.89
CA PRO A 476 4.80 -0.40 8.76
C PRO A 476 3.89 0.73 8.27
N CYS A 477 2.58 0.55 8.35
CA CYS A 477 1.61 1.47 7.77
C CYS A 477 0.82 2.28 8.83
N SER A 478 1.17 2.14 10.11
CA SER A 478 0.60 2.86 11.26
C SER A 478 -0.88 2.63 11.55
N GLU A 479 -1.50 1.57 11.03
CA GLU A 479 -2.89 1.18 11.32
C GLU A 479 -3.02 0.24 12.52
N TYR A 480 -2.01 -0.59 12.79
CA TYR A 480 -1.96 -1.47 13.96
C TYR A 480 -1.13 -0.82 15.06
N MET A 481 -1.77 -0.55 16.20
CA MET A 481 -1.18 0.09 17.37
C MET A 481 -1.58 -0.66 18.62
N PHE A 482 -0.68 -1.51 19.10
CA PHE A 482 -0.89 -2.30 20.30
C PHE A 482 0.46 -2.55 20.98
N LEU A 483 0.49 -3.47 21.94
CA LEU A 483 1.69 -3.82 22.70
C LEU A 483 2.84 -4.30 21.81
N ASP A 484 4.07 -4.06 22.27
CA ASP A 484 5.25 -4.64 21.64
C ASP A 484 5.17 -6.17 21.64
N ASP A 485 5.86 -6.79 20.68
CA ASP A 485 5.89 -8.24 20.49
C ASP A 485 4.47 -8.83 20.33
N THR A 486 3.64 -8.19 19.51
CA THR A 486 2.32 -8.69 19.12
C THR A 486 2.15 -8.64 17.60
N ALA A 487 1.18 -9.40 17.10
CA ALA A 487 0.85 -9.46 15.69
C ALA A 487 -0.64 -9.23 15.46
N CYS A 488 -0.98 -8.71 14.27
CA CYS A 488 -2.35 -8.48 13.85
C CYS A 488 -2.58 -9.03 12.43
N ASN A 489 -3.69 -9.74 12.27
CA ASN A 489 -4.21 -10.19 10.99
C ASN A 489 -5.36 -9.27 10.55
N LEU A 490 -5.42 -9.01 9.26
CA LEU A 490 -6.30 -8.01 8.68
C LEU A 490 -7.25 -8.61 7.64
N ALA A 491 -8.41 -8.00 7.53
CA ALA A 491 -9.32 -8.17 6.39
C ALA A 491 -9.98 -6.83 6.07
N SER A 492 -10.46 -6.67 4.84
CA SER A 492 -11.16 -5.46 4.43
C SER A 492 -12.40 -5.79 3.63
N LEU A 493 -13.53 -5.21 4.03
CA LEU A 493 -14.82 -5.27 3.36
C LEU A 493 -14.85 -4.28 2.18
N ASN A 494 -15.33 -4.70 1.01
CA ASN A 494 -15.56 -3.81 -0.12
C ASN A 494 -16.94 -3.17 0.02
N LEU A 495 -17.01 -1.89 0.43
CA LEU A 495 -18.28 -1.22 0.72
C LEU A 495 -19.26 -1.20 -0.47
N MET A 496 -18.74 -1.16 -1.70
CA MET A 496 -19.56 -1.20 -2.91
C MET A 496 -20.33 -2.51 -3.08
N ALA A 497 -19.81 -3.63 -2.55
CA ALA A 497 -20.45 -4.93 -2.63
C ALA A 497 -21.60 -5.13 -1.63
N PHE A 498 -21.78 -4.19 -0.68
CA PHE A 498 -22.86 -4.19 0.30
C PHE A 498 -24.00 -3.24 -0.06
N ARG A 499 -24.08 -2.78 -1.31
CA ARG A 499 -25.18 -1.93 -1.78
C ARG A 499 -26.35 -2.80 -2.23
N HIS A 500 -27.56 -2.29 -2.03
CA HIS A 500 -28.73 -2.88 -2.67
C HIS A 500 -28.57 -2.87 -4.20
N PRO A 501 -28.86 -3.98 -4.89
CA PRO A 501 -28.69 -4.10 -6.33
C PRO A 501 -29.63 -3.16 -7.08
N GLN A 502 -29.30 -2.91 -8.35
CA GLN A 502 -30.19 -2.16 -9.25
C GLN A 502 -31.56 -2.85 -9.35
N GLY A 503 -32.64 -2.06 -9.34
CA GLY A 503 -34.01 -2.57 -9.33
C GLY A 503 -34.61 -2.85 -7.94
N HIS A 504 -33.83 -2.71 -6.86
CA HIS A 504 -34.33 -2.66 -5.49
C HIS A 504 -34.90 -1.26 -5.17
N ASP A 505 -35.89 -1.17 -4.27
CA ASP A 505 -36.52 0.11 -3.88
C ASP A 505 -35.49 1.12 -3.33
N ASN A 506 -34.47 0.61 -2.65
CA ASN A 506 -33.33 1.39 -2.11
C ASN A 506 -32.04 1.19 -2.93
N ALA A 507 -32.14 0.97 -4.25
CA ALA A 507 -30.97 0.71 -5.10
C ALA A 507 -29.84 1.71 -4.87
N GLY A 508 -28.63 1.19 -4.65
CA GLY A 508 -27.43 1.97 -4.42
C GLY A 508 -27.18 2.42 -2.97
N ALA A 509 -28.18 2.35 -2.08
CA ALA A 509 -27.98 2.50 -0.63
C ALA A 509 -27.33 1.24 -0.04
N ILE A 510 -26.74 1.36 1.15
CA ILE A 510 -26.10 0.23 1.84
C ILE A 510 -27.16 -0.70 2.43
N ASP A 511 -27.07 -2.00 2.13
CA ASP A 511 -27.76 -3.04 2.87
C ASP A 511 -27.04 -3.22 4.22
N VAL A 512 -27.55 -2.51 5.23
CA VAL A 512 -26.98 -2.48 6.59
C VAL A 512 -26.83 -3.88 7.16
N GLU A 513 -27.85 -4.73 7.01
CA GLU A 513 -27.82 -6.06 7.60
C GLU A 513 -26.83 -6.98 6.88
N ALA A 514 -26.67 -6.86 5.55
CA ALA A 514 -25.62 -7.57 4.82
C ALA A 514 -24.23 -7.12 5.27
N TYR A 515 -24.05 -5.82 5.50
CA TYR A 515 -22.80 -5.26 6.01
C TYR A 515 -22.50 -5.75 7.43
N GLU A 516 -23.46 -5.71 8.35
CA GLU A 516 -23.33 -6.25 9.71
C GLU A 516 -23.00 -7.76 9.69
N HIS A 517 -23.67 -8.53 8.84
CA HIS A 517 -23.38 -9.97 8.66
C HIS A 517 -21.95 -10.21 8.15
N GLY A 518 -21.50 -9.43 7.16
CA GLY A 518 -20.14 -9.46 6.67
C GLY A 518 -19.11 -9.12 7.76
N CYS A 519 -19.36 -8.07 8.56
CA CYS A 519 -18.52 -7.71 9.69
C CYS A 519 -18.40 -8.87 10.69
N ARG A 520 -19.52 -9.49 11.06
CA ARG A 520 -19.57 -10.65 11.97
C ARG A 520 -18.71 -11.82 11.48
N LEU A 521 -18.93 -12.28 10.25
CA LEU A 521 -18.20 -13.43 9.70
C LEU A 521 -16.70 -13.18 9.60
N TRP A 522 -16.29 -11.97 9.20
CA TRP A 522 -14.88 -11.63 9.12
C TRP A 522 -14.23 -11.42 10.49
N THR A 523 -14.96 -10.94 11.51
CA THR A 523 -14.47 -10.94 12.90
C THR A 523 -14.18 -12.38 13.37
N ILE A 524 -15.09 -13.32 13.12
CA ILE A 524 -14.89 -14.75 13.45
C ILE A 524 -13.68 -15.31 12.68
N THR A 525 -13.57 -15.00 11.39
CA THR A 525 -12.44 -15.45 10.55
C THR A 525 -11.09 -14.99 11.11
N LEU A 526 -11.00 -13.71 11.49
CA LEU A 526 -9.77 -13.15 12.03
C LEU A 526 -9.43 -13.77 13.39
N GLU A 527 -10.42 -13.98 14.25
CA GLU A 527 -10.22 -14.63 15.55
C GLU A 527 -9.76 -16.10 15.40
N ILE A 528 -10.35 -16.86 14.48
CA ILE A 528 -9.89 -18.22 14.15
C ILE A 528 -8.43 -18.19 13.68
N ALA A 529 -8.07 -17.21 12.86
CA ALA A 529 -6.72 -17.09 12.33
C ALA A 529 -5.65 -16.82 13.42
N VAL A 530 -6.02 -16.32 14.60
CA VAL A 530 -5.12 -16.27 15.78
C VAL A 530 -4.77 -17.68 16.25
N THR A 531 -5.76 -18.59 16.32
CA THR A 531 -5.57 -19.96 16.84
C THR A 531 -4.69 -20.84 15.95
N MET A 532 -4.75 -20.64 14.64
CA MET A 532 -4.01 -21.48 13.68
C MET A 532 -2.57 -21.00 13.45
N ALA A 533 -2.22 -19.78 13.87
CA ALA A 533 -0.99 -19.12 13.45
C ALA A 533 0.27 -19.59 14.20
N GLN A 534 1.42 -19.45 13.53
CA GLN A 534 2.74 -19.48 14.14
C GLN A 534 3.50 -18.16 13.95
N PHE A 535 4.46 -17.89 14.82
CA PHE A 535 5.12 -16.59 15.00
C PHE A 535 6.64 -16.73 15.16
N PRO A 536 7.46 -15.73 14.81
CA PRO A 536 8.92 -15.86 14.71
C PRO A 536 9.67 -15.86 16.05
N SER A 537 9.00 -15.51 17.17
CA SER A 537 9.54 -15.52 18.53
C SER A 537 8.51 -16.05 19.54
N LYS A 538 8.99 -16.36 20.74
CA LYS A 538 8.17 -16.90 21.85
C LYS A 538 7.19 -15.85 22.36
N GLU A 539 7.67 -14.63 22.50
CA GLU A 539 6.96 -13.47 23.03
C GLU A 539 5.80 -13.12 22.11
N ILE A 540 6.05 -13.04 20.80
CA ILE A 540 5.02 -12.77 19.80
C ILE A 540 3.96 -13.86 19.79
N ALA A 541 4.35 -15.14 19.85
CA ALA A 541 3.40 -16.23 19.92
C ALA A 541 2.53 -16.14 21.18
N ARG A 542 3.12 -15.84 22.33
CA ARG A 542 2.41 -15.76 23.60
C ARG A 542 1.47 -14.56 23.66
N LEU A 543 1.97 -13.35 23.42
CA LEU A 543 1.19 -12.12 23.56
C LEU A 543 0.10 -12.02 22.48
N SER A 544 0.36 -12.47 21.25
CA SER A 544 -0.69 -12.52 20.22
C SER A 544 -1.84 -13.47 20.60
N TYR A 545 -1.54 -14.57 21.31
CA TYR A 545 -2.56 -15.46 21.86
C TYR A 545 -3.28 -14.87 23.09
N ASP A 546 -2.55 -14.18 23.96
CA ASP A 546 -3.09 -13.63 25.21
C ASP A 546 -3.99 -12.42 24.99
N PHE A 547 -3.77 -11.63 23.93
CA PHE A 547 -4.55 -10.42 23.62
C PHE A 547 -5.42 -10.53 22.38
N ARG A 548 -5.12 -11.46 21.46
CA ARG A 548 -5.99 -11.83 20.33
C ARG A 548 -6.41 -10.63 19.48
N THR A 549 -5.43 -9.81 19.08
CA THR A 549 -5.70 -8.58 18.34
C THR A 549 -6.05 -8.86 16.88
N LEU A 550 -7.09 -8.19 16.39
CA LEU A 550 -7.60 -8.27 15.03
C LEU A 550 -7.55 -6.90 14.35
N GLY A 551 -7.69 -6.90 13.03
CA GLY A 551 -7.79 -5.68 12.23
C GLY A 551 -8.77 -5.81 11.08
N LEU A 552 -10.06 -5.84 11.39
CA LEU A 552 -11.11 -5.67 10.38
C LEU A 552 -11.21 -4.21 9.95
N GLY A 553 -11.23 -3.98 8.64
CA GLY A 553 -11.42 -2.67 8.03
C GLY A 553 -12.34 -2.74 6.82
N TYR A 554 -12.31 -1.68 6.01
CA TYR A 554 -13.02 -1.61 4.74
C TYR A 554 -12.16 -0.94 3.66
N ALA A 555 -12.61 -1.02 2.42
CA ALA A 555 -12.10 -0.28 1.27
C ALA A 555 -13.25 0.40 0.51
N ASN A 556 -12.90 1.25 -0.45
CA ASN A 556 -13.81 1.79 -1.45
C ASN A 556 -14.83 2.82 -0.94
N ILE A 557 -14.56 3.51 0.18
CA ILE A 557 -15.44 4.60 0.66
C ILE A 557 -15.49 5.76 -0.34
N GLY A 558 -14.35 6.12 -0.95
CA GLY A 558 -14.31 7.17 -1.97
C GLY A 558 -15.14 6.79 -3.21
N GLY A 559 -15.03 5.53 -3.66
CA GLY A 559 -15.86 4.99 -4.72
C GLY A 559 -17.35 4.99 -4.37
N LEU A 560 -17.70 4.59 -3.13
CA LEU A 560 -19.09 4.61 -2.64
C LEU A 560 -19.68 6.02 -2.64
N LEU A 561 -18.95 7.01 -2.13
CA LEU A 561 -19.42 8.39 -2.10
C LEU A 561 -19.61 8.94 -3.52
N MET A 562 -18.62 8.74 -4.40
CA MET A 562 -18.69 9.15 -5.79
C MET A 562 -19.89 8.52 -6.51
N ALA A 563 -20.10 7.20 -6.37
CA ALA A 563 -21.23 6.49 -6.97
C ALA A 563 -22.59 7.04 -6.55
N ASN A 564 -22.67 7.57 -5.32
CA ASN A 564 -23.88 8.19 -4.79
C ASN A 564 -24.02 9.68 -5.14
N GLY A 565 -23.09 10.25 -5.92
CA GLY A 565 -23.09 11.67 -6.28
C GLY A 565 -22.71 12.57 -5.10
N ILE A 566 -22.01 12.04 -4.10
CA ILE A 566 -21.62 12.74 -2.87
C ILE A 566 -20.13 13.05 -2.95
N ALA A 567 -19.76 14.32 -2.73
CA ALA A 567 -18.37 14.72 -2.68
C ALA A 567 -17.64 14.09 -1.49
N TYR A 568 -16.42 13.62 -1.69
CA TYR A 568 -15.59 13.10 -0.59
C TYR A 568 -15.39 14.17 0.49
N ASP A 569 -15.15 15.42 0.08
CA ASP A 569 -15.06 16.56 0.98
C ASP A 569 -16.43 17.19 1.26
N SER A 570 -17.29 16.48 2.01
CA SER A 570 -18.61 16.98 2.39
C SER A 570 -19.01 16.53 3.80
N PRO A 571 -19.89 17.27 4.50
CA PRO A 571 -20.51 16.82 5.74
C PRO A 571 -21.17 15.45 5.61
N GLU A 572 -21.90 15.23 4.51
CA GLU A 572 -22.61 13.99 4.21
C GLU A 572 -21.65 12.82 4.03
N GLY A 573 -20.57 13.03 3.25
CA GLY A 573 -19.54 12.02 3.04
C GLY A 573 -18.84 11.60 4.32
N ARG A 574 -18.54 12.56 5.20
CA ARG A 574 -17.95 12.30 6.52
C ARG A 574 -18.94 11.59 7.46
N ALA A 575 -20.22 11.94 7.42
CA ALA A 575 -21.25 11.28 8.22
C ALA A 575 -21.46 9.82 7.81
N ILE A 576 -21.50 9.52 6.50
CA ILE A 576 -21.55 8.15 5.97
C ILE A 576 -20.31 7.36 6.39
N CYS A 577 -19.12 7.93 6.22
CA CYS A 577 -17.85 7.31 6.61
C CYS A 577 -17.83 6.97 8.11
N GLY A 578 -18.20 7.93 8.97
CA GLY A 578 -18.30 7.72 10.42
C GLY A 578 -19.30 6.63 10.78
N ALA A 579 -20.50 6.63 10.18
CA ALA A 579 -21.52 5.63 10.46
C ALA A 579 -21.10 4.21 10.05
N LEU A 580 -20.55 4.03 8.84
CA LEU A 580 -20.07 2.72 8.37
C LEU A 580 -18.89 2.20 9.20
N THR A 581 -18.02 3.10 9.65
CA THR A 581 -16.92 2.75 10.56
C THR A 581 -17.45 2.32 11.93
N ALA A 582 -18.43 3.07 12.46
CA ALA A 582 -19.06 2.79 13.74
C ALA A 582 -19.83 1.45 13.74
N ILE A 583 -20.59 1.16 12.68
CA ILE A 583 -21.27 -0.15 12.51
C ILE A 583 -20.25 -1.28 12.52
N MET A 584 -19.21 -1.19 11.70
CA MET A 584 -18.19 -2.25 11.59
C MET A 584 -17.55 -2.57 12.93
N THR A 585 -17.08 -1.56 13.66
CA THR A 585 -16.39 -1.79 14.94
C THR A 585 -17.35 -2.18 16.05
N GLY A 586 -18.54 -1.60 16.12
CA GLY A 586 -19.56 -1.98 17.08
C GLY A 586 -19.97 -3.45 16.90
N VAL A 587 -20.24 -3.88 15.67
CA VAL A 587 -20.56 -5.29 15.37
C VAL A 587 -19.38 -6.22 15.64
N ALA A 588 -18.14 -5.80 15.34
CA ALA A 588 -16.96 -6.59 15.64
C ALA A 588 -16.78 -6.81 17.16
N TYR A 589 -16.96 -5.77 17.99
CA TYR A 589 -16.90 -5.93 19.44
C TYR A 589 -18.09 -6.69 20.03
N ALA A 590 -19.30 -6.50 19.50
CA ALA A 590 -20.45 -7.32 19.88
C ALA A 590 -20.21 -8.81 19.57
N THR A 591 -19.70 -9.12 18.37
CA THR A 591 -19.33 -10.48 17.98
C THR A 591 -18.21 -11.03 18.87
N SER A 592 -17.23 -10.19 19.24
CA SER A 592 -16.16 -10.56 20.17
C SER A 592 -16.69 -10.89 21.58
N ALA A 593 -17.70 -10.16 22.07
CA ALA A 593 -18.33 -10.44 23.36
C ALA A 593 -19.17 -11.73 23.33
N GLU A 594 -19.85 -12.03 22.22
CA GLU A 594 -20.55 -13.30 22.04
C GLU A 594 -19.59 -14.50 22.00
N MET A 595 -18.45 -14.37 21.29
CA MET A 595 -17.42 -15.41 21.36
C MET A 595 -16.84 -15.55 22.77
N ALA A 596 -16.81 -14.48 23.57
CA ALA A 596 -16.37 -14.54 24.96
C ALA A 596 -17.36 -15.27 25.87
N GLU A 597 -18.66 -15.20 25.60
CA GLU A 597 -19.68 -15.98 26.30
C GLU A 597 -19.40 -17.49 26.20
N GLU A 598 -19.07 -17.97 24.99
CA GLU A 598 -18.86 -19.40 24.73
C GLU A 598 -17.43 -19.87 25.04
N LEU A 599 -16.41 -19.07 24.68
CA LEU A 599 -15.00 -19.47 24.70
C LEU A 599 -14.16 -18.76 25.78
N GLY A 600 -14.77 -17.85 26.54
CA GLY A 600 -14.11 -16.98 27.49
C GLY A 600 -13.47 -15.75 26.84
N ALA A 601 -13.37 -14.67 27.61
CA ALA A 601 -12.63 -13.46 27.22
C ALA A 601 -11.14 -13.75 26.93
N PHE A 602 -10.43 -12.82 26.29
CA PHE A 602 -8.99 -12.98 26.10
C PHE A 602 -8.27 -13.06 27.46
N PRO A 603 -7.18 -13.84 27.60
CA PRO A 603 -6.50 -14.04 28.88
C PRO A 603 -6.12 -12.77 29.66
N GLY A 604 -5.77 -11.69 28.95
CA GLY A 604 -5.45 -10.38 29.56
C GLY A 604 -6.65 -9.53 29.98
N TYR A 605 -7.90 -9.99 29.81
CA TYR A 605 -9.10 -9.16 29.97
C TYR A 605 -9.34 -8.73 31.42
N ASP A 606 -9.28 -9.64 32.38
CA ASP A 606 -9.67 -9.35 33.77
C ASP A 606 -8.88 -8.16 34.35
N ALA A 607 -7.56 -8.17 34.14
CA ALA A 607 -6.67 -7.08 34.56
C ALA A 607 -7.00 -5.74 33.87
N ASN A 608 -7.53 -5.79 32.64
CA ASN A 608 -7.76 -4.62 31.80
C ASN A 608 -9.24 -4.24 31.65
N SER A 609 -10.16 -4.96 32.30
CA SER A 609 -11.61 -4.85 32.10
C SER A 609 -12.13 -3.42 32.29
N GLY A 610 -11.68 -2.72 33.34
CA GLY A 610 -12.04 -1.32 33.58
C GLY A 610 -11.56 -0.37 32.46
N HIS A 611 -10.33 -0.54 31.97
CA HIS A 611 -9.76 0.26 30.89
C HIS A 611 -10.46 -0.02 29.55
N MET A 612 -10.74 -1.28 29.27
CA MET A 612 -11.44 -1.70 28.07
C MET A 612 -12.87 -1.15 28.05
N LEU A 613 -13.64 -1.32 29.14
CA LEU A 613 -15.01 -0.81 29.22
C LEU A 613 -15.06 0.73 29.13
N ARG A 614 -14.07 1.44 29.69
CA ARG A 614 -13.90 2.90 29.49
C ARG A 614 -13.78 3.24 27.99
N VAL A 615 -12.92 2.55 27.27
CA VAL A 615 -12.72 2.77 25.83
C VAL A 615 -13.98 2.46 25.03
N ILE A 616 -14.67 1.35 25.34
CA ILE A 616 -15.94 1.00 24.69
C ILE A 616 -17.02 2.06 24.95
N ARG A 617 -17.14 2.57 26.18
CA ARG A 617 -18.06 3.68 26.48
C ARG A 617 -17.72 4.94 25.68
N ASN A 618 -16.45 5.28 25.52
CA ASN A 618 -16.04 6.43 24.70
C ASN A 618 -16.42 6.25 23.22
N HIS A 619 -16.18 5.06 22.64
CA HIS A 619 -16.63 4.76 21.28
C HIS A 619 -18.16 4.87 21.14
N ARG A 620 -18.89 4.31 22.11
CA ARG A 620 -20.36 4.40 22.16
C ARG A 620 -20.85 5.84 22.23
N ARG A 621 -20.28 6.68 23.11
CA ARG A 621 -20.64 8.11 23.20
C ARG A 621 -20.45 8.82 21.87
N ALA A 622 -19.32 8.59 21.19
CA ALA A 622 -19.08 9.16 19.87
C ALA A 622 -20.12 8.67 18.85
N ALA A 623 -20.56 7.41 18.92
CA ALA A 623 -21.53 6.83 17.98
C ALA A 623 -22.95 7.37 18.20
N HIS A 624 -23.29 7.73 19.45
CA HIS A 624 -24.52 8.47 19.79
C HIS A 624 -24.44 9.97 19.48
N GLY A 625 -23.31 10.47 18.97
CA GLY A 625 -23.14 11.87 18.60
C GLY A 625 -22.83 12.80 19.78
N GLU A 626 -22.42 12.27 20.94
CA GLU A 626 -22.12 13.08 22.13
C GLU A 626 -20.82 13.89 21.95
N ALA A 627 -20.86 15.19 22.23
CA ALA A 627 -19.71 16.09 22.10
C ALA A 627 -18.84 16.21 23.37
N SER A 628 -19.29 15.64 24.49
CA SER A 628 -18.59 15.73 25.78
C SER A 628 -18.87 14.47 26.62
N GLY A 629 -18.25 14.38 27.81
CA GLY A 629 -18.44 13.24 28.71
C GLY A 629 -17.50 12.06 28.45
N PHE A 630 -16.53 12.20 27.53
CA PHE A 630 -15.49 11.19 27.31
C PHE A 630 -14.61 10.99 28.56
N GLU A 631 -14.30 9.73 28.86
CA GLU A 631 -13.52 9.33 30.02
C GLU A 631 -12.02 9.23 29.66
N GLY A 632 -11.18 10.04 30.31
CA GLY A 632 -9.72 9.91 30.23
C GLY A 632 -9.10 10.27 28.87
N LEU A 633 -9.73 11.19 28.12
CA LEU A 633 -9.19 11.73 26.87
C LEU A 633 -8.82 13.21 27.06
N ALA A 634 -7.61 13.60 26.67
CA ALA A 634 -7.18 15.00 26.66
C ALA A 634 -7.73 15.78 25.46
N VAL A 635 -7.91 15.08 24.33
CA VAL A 635 -8.51 15.64 23.11
C VAL A 635 -9.84 14.96 22.85
N ALA A 636 -10.92 15.76 22.78
CA ALA A 636 -12.24 15.25 22.45
C ALA A 636 -12.26 14.74 21.00
N PRO A 637 -12.75 13.51 20.73
CA PRO A 637 -12.87 12.99 19.38
C PRO A 637 -14.00 13.70 18.60
N VAL A 638 -14.00 13.55 17.27
CA VAL A 638 -15.10 14.03 16.42
C VAL A 638 -16.31 13.09 16.53
N PRO A 639 -17.46 13.52 17.06
CA PRO A 639 -18.63 12.65 17.19
C PRO A 639 -19.31 12.37 15.85
N LEU A 640 -20.12 11.30 15.80
CA LEU A 640 -20.94 11.00 14.64
C LEU A 640 -22.01 12.09 14.45
N ASN A 641 -22.02 12.73 13.28
CA ASN A 641 -23.07 13.69 12.93
C ASN A 641 -24.20 12.99 12.16
N ALA A 642 -25.19 12.47 12.90
CA ALA A 642 -26.34 11.80 12.30
C ALA A 642 -27.21 12.71 11.42
N GLY A 643 -27.26 14.01 11.71
CA GLY A 643 -28.09 14.98 10.98
C GLY A 643 -27.62 15.26 9.55
N GLU A 644 -26.32 15.06 9.29
CA GLU A 644 -25.72 15.20 7.95
C GLU A 644 -25.73 13.88 7.18
N CYS A 645 -26.13 12.76 7.78
CA CYS A 645 -26.17 11.48 7.08
C CYS A 645 -27.45 11.39 6.22
N PRO A 646 -27.35 11.28 4.89
CA PRO A 646 -28.53 11.25 4.02
C PRO A 646 -29.37 9.97 4.19
N ASP A 647 -28.78 8.90 4.72
CA ASP A 647 -29.48 7.67 5.09
C ASP A 647 -29.55 7.56 6.63
N PRO A 648 -30.71 7.81 7.25
CA PRO A 648 -30.87 7.75 8.71
C PRO A 648 -30.75 6.32 9.27
N ALA A 649 -30.83 5.28 8.43
CA ALA A 649 -30.66 3.90 8.90
C ALA A 649 -29.22 3.61 9.34
N LEU A 650 -28.23 4.27 8.71
CA LEU A 650 -26.81 4.12 9.03
C LEU A 650 -26.44 4.57 10.46
N PRO A 651 -26.68 5.84 10.87
CA PRO A 651 -26.37 6.27 12.23
C PRO A 651 -27.21 5.53 13.28
N ALA A 652 -28.46 5.15 12.96
CA ALA A 652 -29.27 4.33 13.85
C ALA A 652 -28.66 2.94 14.07
N ALA A 653 -28.14 2.30 13.02
CA ALA A 653 -27.43 1.02 13.12
C ALA A 653 -26.11 1.16 13.90
N ALA A 654 -25.36 2.24 13.67
CA ALA A 654 -24.15 2.54 14.41
C ALA A 654 -24.42 2.61 15.93
N ALA A 655 -25.44 3.36 16.36
CA ALA A 655 -25.83 3.45 17.76
C ALA A 655 -26.22 2.08 18.35
N ARG A 656 -27.05 1.31 17.64
CA ARG A 656 -27.47 -0.04 18.06
C ARG A 656 -26.29 -1.00 18.20
N ALA A 657 -25.33 -0.96 17.27
CA ALA A 657 -24.16 -1.83 17.29
C ALA A 657 -23.31 -1.58 18.55
N TRP A 658 -23.11 -0.31 18.94
CA TRP A 658 -22.35 0.04 20.15
C TRP A 658 -23.11 -0.18 21.46
N ASP A 659 -24.44 -0.02 21.46
CA ASP A 659 -25.28 -0.41 22.59
C ASP A 659 -25.16 -1.90 22.88
N ARG A 660 -25.25 -2.72 21.83
CA ARG A 660 -25.08 -4.18 21.92
C ARG A 660 -23.66 -4.56 22.34
N ALA A 661 -22.64 -3.92 21.76
CA ALA A 661 -21.24 -4.18 22.12
C ALA A 661 -20.98 -3.95 23.61
N LEU A 662 -21.44 -2.80 24.14
CA LEU A 662 -21.27 -2.48 25.56
C LEU A 662 -22.05 -3.45 26.45
N ALA A 663 -23.33 -3.69 26.16
CA ALA A 663 -24.19 -4.54 26.99
C ALA A 663 -23.65 -5.98 27.09
N LEU A 664 -23.26 -6.58 25.96
CA LEU A 664 -22.67 -7.92 25.95
C LEU A 664 -21.29 -7.94 26.61
N GLY A 665 -20.48 -6.92 26.37
CA GLY A 665 -19.14 -6.83 26.95
C GLY A 665 -19.12 -6.62 28.46
N GLU A 666 -20.12 -5.94 29.03
CA GLU A 666 -20.31 -5.86 30.48
C GLU A 666 -20.70 -7.21 31.10
N GLN A 667 -21.42 -8.04 30.34
CA GLN A 667 -21.89 -9.35 30.80
C GLN A 667 -20.84 -10.46 30.67
N HIS A 668 -20.10 -10.48 29.55
CA HIS A 668 -19.25 -11.61 29.15
C HIS A 668 -17.78 -11.27 28.97
N GLY A 669 -17.43 -9.98 29.01
CA GLY A 669 -16.13 -9.51 28.55
C GLY A 669 -15.99 -9.59 27.02
N TYR A 670 -14.75 -9.58 26.54
CA TYR A 670 -14.47 -9.61 25.10
C TYR A 670 -13.43 -10.65 24.76
N ARG A 671 -13.58 -11.31 23.61
CA ARG A 671 -12.61 -12.28 23.11
C ARG A 671 -11.36 -11.62 22.54
N ASN A 672 -11.41 -10.34 22.18
CA ASN A 672 -10.35 -9.65 21.44
C ASN A 672 -10.06 -8.27 22.04
N ALA A 673 -8.80 -7.97 22.33
CA ALA A 673 -8.39 -6.68 22.90
C ALA A 673 -8.50 -5.51 21.90
N GLN A 674 -8.33 -5.80 20.60
CA GLN A 674 -8.49 -4.88 19.47
C GLN A 674 -9.19 -5.64 18.33
N THR A 675 -10.11 -5.00 17.62
CA THR A 675 -10.92 -5.67 16.58
C THR A 675 -10.80 -5.05 15.18
N THR A 676 -10.45 -3.76 15.09
CA THR A 676 -10.58 -2.98 13.85
C THR A 676 -9.41 -2.05 13.58
N VAL A 677 -9.09 -1.89 12.29
CA VAL A 677 -8.12 -0.93 11.74
C VAL A 677 -8.60 -0.50 10.36
N ILE A 678 -8.10 0.61 9.82
CA ILE A 678 -8.22 0.90 8.38
C ILE A 678 -6.85 0.79 7.73
N ALA A 679 -6.65 -0.26 6.94
CA ALA A 679 -5.38 -0.54 6.26
C ALA A 679 -5.33 0.10 4.86
N PRO A 680 -4.14 0.22 4.23
CA PRO A 680 -4.02 0.78 2.89
C PRO A 680 -4.74 -0.03 1.81
N THR A 681 -4.89 -1.34 1.98
CA THR A 681 -5.49 -2.28 1.00
C THR A 681 -4.84 -2.33 -0.39
N GLY A 682 -3.64 -1.79 -0.61
CA GLY A 682 -3.10 -1.56 -1.97
C GLY A 682 -3.06 -2.74 -2.96
N THR A 683 -2.86 -4.00 -2.52
CA THR A 683 -3.00 -5.18 -3.42
C THR A 683 -4.39 -5.82 -3.36
N ILE A 684 -4.99 -5.88 -2.17
CA ILE A 684 -6.28 -6.55 -1.99
C ILE A 684 -7.45 -5.71 -2.54
N GLY A 685 -7.32 -4.38 -2.59
CA GLY A 685 -8.28 -3.51 -3.28
C GLY A 685 -8.33 -3.82 -4.78
N LEU A 686 -7.18 -4.12 -5.40
CA LEU A 686 -7.13 -4.53 -6.81
C LEU A 686 -7.76 -5.90 -7.04
N VAL A 687 -7.58 -6.87 -6.13
CA VAL A 687 -8.23 -8.19 -6.26
C VAL A 687 -9.72 -8.12 -5.97
N MET A 688 -10.19 -7.11 -5.24
CA MET A 688 -11.62 -6.85 -4.98
C MET A 688 -12.26 -5.90 -6.02
N ASP A 689 -11.52 -5.49 -7.05
CA ASP A 689 -11.97 -4.48 -8.03
C ASP A 689 -12.43 -3.16 -7.39
N CYS A 690 -11.79 -2.73 -6.30
CA CYS A 690 -12.06 -1.44 -5.69
C CYS A 690 -11.45 -0.29 -6.51
N ASP A 691 -12.25 0.74 -6.78
CA ASP A 691 -11.77 1.99 -7.42
C ASP A 691 -10.91 2.82 -6.46
N THR A 692 -11.28 2.83 -5.17
CA THR A 692 -10.49 3.48 -4.12
C THR A 692 -10.09 2.51 -3.01
N THR A 693 -8.94 2.76 -2.37
CA THR A 693 -8.31 1.83 -1.44
C THR A 693 -8.49 2.28 0.01
N GLY A 694 -8.89 1.40 0.92
CA GLY A 694 -9.07 1.77 2.33
C GLY A 694 -10.04 2.95 2.50
N ILE A 695 -9.62 3.96 3.25
CA ILE A 695 -10.31 5.26 3.38
C ILE A 695 -9.88 6.27 2.30
N GLU A 696 -8.94 5.94 1.42
CA GLU A 696 -8.45 6.85 0.39
C GLU A 696 -9.58 7.31 -0.56
N PRO A 697 -9.59 8.59 -0.98
CA PRO A 697 -10.32 8.99 -2.18
C PRO A 697 -9.62 8.40 -3.41
N ASP A 698 -10.20 8.61 -4.58
CA ASP A 698 -9.49 8.25 -5.80
C ASP A 698 -8.22 9.11 -5.95
N PHE A 699 -7.13 8.52 -6.42
CA PHE A 699 -5.87 9.24 -6.66
C PHE A 699 -6.01 10.19 -7.85
N ALA A 700 -6.55 9.69 -8.95
CA ALA A 700 -6.92 10.44 -10.15
C ALA A 700 -7.91 9.59 -10.98
N LEU A 701 -8.82 10.23 -11.72
CA LEU A 701 -9.85 9.56 -12.52
C LEU A 701 -9.25 8.62 -13.59
N VAL A 702 -8.12 9.01 -14.17
CA VAL A 702 -7.28 8.17 -15.01
C VAL A 702 -5.86 8.22 -14.47
N LYS A 703 -5.30 7.06 -14.14
CA LYS A 703 -4.01 6.95 -13.44
C LYS A 703 -3.09 5.95 -14.12
N PHE A 704 -1.79 6.24 -14.05
CA PHE A 704 -0.74 5.42 -14.67
C PHE A 704 0.12 4.77 -13.61
N LYS A 705 0.18 3.44 -13.66
CA LYS A 705 1.03 2.66 -12.77
C LYS A 705 2.27 2.21 -13.52
N LYS A 706 3.45 2.62 -13.04
CA LYS A 706 4.73 2.14 -13.57
C LYS A 706 4.95 0.68 -13.17
N LEU A 707 5.35 -0.17 -14.12
CA LEU A 707 5.66 -1.58 -13.87
C LEU A 707 7.14 -1.75 -13.50
N ALA A 708 7.45 -2.76 -12.68
CA ALA A 708 8.83 -3.14 -12.40
C ALA A 708 9.47 -3.70 -13.69
N GLY A 709 10.58 -3.12 -14.14
CA GLY A 709 11.19 -3.41 -15.45
C GLY A 709 10.84 -2.43 -16.58
N GLY A 710 10.05 -1.39 -16.29
CA GLY A 710 9.66 -0.35 -17.25
C GLY A 710 8.25 -0.53 -17.84
N GLY A 711 7.69 0.53 -18.43
CA GLY A 711 6.33 0.56 -18.96
C GLY A 711 5.25 1.03 -17.97
N TYR A 712 4.05 1.33 -18.48
CA TYR A 712 2.93 1.87 -17.71
C TYR A 712 1.62 1.13 -17.99
N PHE A 713 0.78 1.03 -16.97
CA PHE A 713 -0.57 0.48 -17.04
C PHE A 713 -1.61 1.59 -16.79
N LYS A 714 -2.55 1.79 -17.73
CA LYS A 714 -3.66 2.76 -17.63
C LYS A 714 -4.79 2.17 -16.78
N ILE A 715 -5.18 2.86 -15.71
CA ILE A 715 -6.33 2.51 -14.87
C ILE A 715 -7.35 3.63 -14.99
N ILE A 716 -8.59 3.28 -15.31
CA ILE A 716 -9.71 4.21 -15.48
C ILE A 716 -10.71 3.95 -14.35
N ASN A 717 -11.17 5.01 -13.69
CA ASN A 717 -12.22 4.92 -12.69
C ASN A 717 -13.54 4.47 -13.33
N ARG A 718 -14.15 3.41 -12.79
CA ARG A 718 -15.37 2.80 -13.36
C ARG A 718 -16.65 3.37 -12.80
N VAL A 719 -16.56 4.18 -11.75
CA VAL A 719 -17.68 4.77 -11.00
C VAL A 719 -18.19 6.06 -11.64
N VAL A 720 -17.36 6.77 -12.42
CA VAL A 720 -17.75 8.04 -13.06
C VAL A 720 -19.10 7.97 -13.82
N PRO A 721 -19.36 6.98 -14.69
CA PRO A 721 -20.64 6.90 -15.40
C PRO A 721 -21.84 6.72 -14.45
N GLU A 722 -21.66 5.93 -13.38
CA GLU A 722 -22.70 5.71 -12.37
C GLU A 722 -23.02 7.00 -11.60
N ALA A 723 -21.97 7.71 -11.16
CA ALA A 723 -22.08 8.99 -10.49
C ALA A 723 -22.81 10.04 -11.34
N LEU A 724 -22.47 10.15 -12.62
CA LEU A 724 -23.13 11.07 -13.55
C LEU A 724 -24.61 10.74 -13.73
N ARG A 725 -24.96 9.45 -13.83
CA ARG A 725 -26.37 9.03 -13.89
C ARG A 725 -27.11 9.39 -12.61
N LYS A 726 -26.49 9.20 -11.43
CA LYS A 726 -27.05 9.60 -10.13
C LYS A 726 -27.29 11.10 -10.02
N LEU A 727 -26.42 11.90 -10.65
CA LEU A 727 -26.52 13.36 -10.75
C LEU A 727 -27.55 13.84 -11.80
N GLY A 728 -28.18 12.92 -12.54
CA GLY A 728 -29.29 13.20 -13.45
C GLY A 728 -28.91 13.51 -14.90
N TYR A 729 -27.70 13.13 -15.34
CA TYR A 729 -27.30 13.25 -16.74
C TYR A 729 -27.82 12.08 -17.59
N GLY A 730 -28.17 12.34 -18.85
CA GLY A 730 -28.61 11.31 -19.80
C GLY A 730 -27.45 10.52 -20.40
N ASP A 731 -27.71 9.30 -20.90
CA ASP A 731 -26.64 8.40 -21.37
C ASP A 731 -25.76 9.01 -22.46
N THR A 732 -26.31 9.80 -23.40
CA THR A 732 -25.53 10.50 -24.44
C THR A 732 -24.64 11.62 -23.86
N GLU A 733 -25.11 12.33 -22.85
CA GLU A 733 -24.29 13.35 -22.16
C GLU A 733 -23.15 12.67 -21.41
N ILE A 734 -23.44 11.54 -20.76
CA ILE A 734 -22.46 10.72 -20.04
C ILE A 734 -21.39 10.21 -21.01
N GLU A 735 -21.78 9.57 -22.12
CA GLU A 735 -20.84 9.09 -23.14
C GLU A 735 -19.92 10.21 -23.61
N THR A 736 -20.48 11.39 -23.90
CA THR A 736 -19.67 12.56 -24.33
C THR A 736 -18.67 13.00 -23.26
N MET A 737 -19.04 13.00 -21.98
CA MET A 737 -18.13 13.33 -20.88
C MET A 737 -17.04 12.26 -20.68
N ILE A 738 -17.40 10.98 -20.83
CA ILE A 738 -16.46 9.86 -20.72
C ILE A 738 -15.46 9.89 -21.88
N ASP A 739 -15.91 10.11 -23.11
CA ASP A 739 -15.03 10.24 -24.28
C ASP A 739 -14.08 11.44 -24.14
N TYR A 740 -14.55 12.55 -23.55
CA TYR A 740 -13.69 13.68 -23.20
C TYR A 740 -12.61 13.29 -22.18
N ALA A 741 -12.96 12.59 -21.11
CA ALA A 741 -12.02 12.24 -20.04
C ALA A 741 -11.06 11.11 -20.44
N VAL A 742 -11.55 10.03 -21.05
CA VAL A 742 -10.80 8.82 -21.36
C VAL A 742 -10.12 8.87 -22.73
N GLY A 743 -10.67 9.63 -23.66
CA GLY A 743 -10.27 9.72 -25.05
C GLY A 743 -10.99 8.71 -25.94
N HIS A 744 -11.17 9.07 -27.22
CA HIS A 744 -11.82 8.22 -28.22
C HIS A 744 -10.95 7.04 -28.65
N GLY A 745 -9.65 7.06 -28.33
CA GLY A 745 -8.69 6.00 -28.67
C GLY A 745 -8.45 5.82 -30.17
N THR A 746 -8.77 6.83 -30.98
CA THR A 746 -8.60 6.82 -32.44
C THR A 746 -8.34 8.21 -32.99
N LEU A 747 -7.53 8.32 -34.07
CA LEU A 747 -7.31 9.57 -34.81
C LEU A 747 -8.50 9.90 -35.73
N LYS A 748 -9.45 8.98 -35.91
CA LYS A 748 -10.63 9.22 -36.72
C LYS A 748 -11.50 10.32 -36.09
N GLY A 749 -11.72 11.40 -36.85
CA GLY A 749 -12.49 12.56 -36.38
C GLY A 749 -11.71 13.50 -35.44
N ALA A 750 -10.44 13.19 -35.14
CA ALA A 750 -9.62 14.05 -34.30
C ALA A 750 -9.37 15.43 -34.97
N PRO A 751 -9.36 16.53 -34.21
CA PRO A 751 -9.04 17.84 -34.77
C PRO A 751 -7.58 17.91 -35.23
N ALA A 752 -7.34 18.56 -36.38
CA ALA A 752 -6.03 18.79 -37.00
C ALA A 752 -5.24 17.53 -37.44
N ILE A 753 -5.00 16.57 -36.54
CA ILE A 753 -4.27 15.33 -36.83
C ILE A 753 -5.28 14.19 -36.89
N ASN A 754 -5.70 13.83 -38.10
CA ASN A 754 -6.66 12.75 -38.37
C ASN A 754 -6.29 11.99 -39.64
N HIS A 755 -7.09 10.99 -39.99
CA HIS A 755 -6.82 10.15 -41.17
C HIS A 755 -6.71 10.98 -42.45
N ASP A 756 -7.54 12.00 -42.63
CA ASP A 756 -7.54 12.82 -43.85
C ASP A 756 -6.28 13.70 -43.93
N SER A 757 -5.90 14.35 -42.83
CA SER A 757 -4.69 15.19 -42.80
C SER A 757 -3.40 14.36 -42.89
N LEU A 758 -3.37 13.17 -42.32
CA LEU A 758 -2.24 12.24 -42.44
C LEU A 758 -2.14 11.64 -43.85
N LYS A 759 -3.26 11.31 -44.50
CA LYS A 759 -3.28 10.86 -45.91
C LYS A 759 -2.73 11.94 -46.84
N ALA A 760 -3.05 13.21 -46.59
CA ALA A 760 -2.49 14.33 -47.34
C ALA A 760 -0.95 14.44 -47.21
N LEU A 761 -0.37 13.90 -46.12
CA LEU A 761 1.07 13.82 -45.88
C LEU A 761 1.71 12.50 -46.37
N GLY A 762 0.94 11.64 -47.05
CA GLY A 762 1.44 10.40 -47.64
C GLY A 762 1.25 9.14 -46.79
N PHE A 763 0.50 9.19 -45.69
CA PHE A 763 0.14 7.98 -44.94
C PHE A 763 -0.77 7.06 -45.76
N THR A 764 -0.38 5.79 -45.88
CA THR A 764 -1.19 4.73 -46.47
C THR A 764 -2.17 4.17 -45.43
N ASP A 765 -3.18 3.43 -45.88
CA ASP A 765 -4.12 2.77 -44.95
C ASP A 765 -3.39 1.81 -43.97
N ALA A 766 -2.35 1.11 -44.43
CA ALA A 766 -1.53 0.25 -43.58
C ALA A 766 -0.73 1.05 -42.52
N ALA A 767 -0.21 2.23 -42.87
CA ALA A 767 0.50 3.08 -41.92
C ALA A 767 -0.46 3.70 -40.88
N LEU A 768 -1.69 4.03 -41.29
CA LEU A 768 -2.74 4.49 -40.37
C LEU A 768 -3.15 3.37 -39.42
N GLU A 769 -3.37 2.15 -39.92
CA GLU A 769 -3.71 1.01 -39.08
C GLU A 769 -2.60 0.69 -38.06
N ALA A 770 -1.34 0.80 -38.49
CA ALA A 770 -0.19 0.66 -37.60
C ALA A 770 -0.14 1.75 -36.52
N ALA A 771 -0.44 3.01 -36.87
CA ALA A 771 -0.54 4.09 -35.89
C ALA A 771 -1.71 3.85 -34.91
N GLU A 772 -2.88 3.43 -35.39
CA GLU A 772 -4.08 3.17 -34.60
C GLU A 772 -3.90 2.03 -33.59
N GLY A 773 -3.11 1.01 -33.94
CA GLY A 773 -2.92 -0.20 -33.13
C GLY A 773 -2.48 0.05 -31.68
N GLY A 774 -1.82 1.18 -31.39
CA GLY A 774 -1.35 1.54 -30.05
C GLY A 774 -2.16 2.63 -29.32
N LEU A 775 -3.10 3.30 -29.98
CA LEU A 775 -3.67 4.57 -29.48
C LEU A 775 -4.58 4.41 -28.26
N ARG A 776 -5.34 3.32 -28.16
CA ARG A 776 -6.27 3.10 -27.04
C ARG A 776 -5.58 3.06 -25.68
N SER A 777 -4.34 2.54 -25.65
CA SER A 777 -3.49 2.47 -24.46
C SER A 777 -2.48 3.61 -24.39
N ALA A 778 -2.37 4.44 -25.43
CA ALA A 778 -1.38 5.51 -25.49
C ALA A 778 -1.73 6.67 -24.55
N PHE A 779 -0.69 7.26 -23.97
CA PHE A 779 -0.77 8.45 -23.10
C PHE A 779 -0.55 9.74 -23.88
N ASP A 780 0.24 9.63 -24.94
CA ASP A 780 0.53 10.68 -25.89
C ASP A 780 0.53 10.08 -27.29
N ILE A 781 -0.16 10.70 -28.24
CA ILE A 781 -0.23 10.25 -29.63
C ILE A 781 1.17 10.12 -30.24
N LYS A 782 2.16 10.89 -29.78
CA LYS A 782 3.57 10.80 -30.24
C LYS A 782 4.14 9.39 -30.10
N PHE A 783 3.68 8.60 -29.14
CA PHE A 783 4.12 7.22 -28.98
C PHE A 783 3.68 6.29 -30.12
N ALA A 784 2.69 6.69 -30.93
CA ALA A 784 2.32 5.98 -32.16
C ALA A 784 3.12 6.45 -33.39
N PHE A 785 3.79 7.61 -33.33
CA PHE A 785 4.55 8.19 -34.44
C PHE A 785 6.05 8.00 -34.24
N ASN A 786 6.51 6.76 -34.38
CA ASN A 786 7.93 6.39 -34.32
C ASN A 786 8.25 5.31 -35.37
N LYS A 787 9.56 5.07 -35.59
CA LYS A 787 10.02 4.08 -36.58
C LYS A 787 9.60 2.65 -36.28
N TRP A 788 9.35 2.30 -35.01
CA TRP A 788 8.96 0.95 -34.59
C TRP A 788 7.50 0.67 -34.93
N SER A 789 6.66 1.70 -34.87
CA SER A 789 5.23 1.60 -35.17
C SER A 789 4.98 1.74 -36.67
N LEU A 790 5.62 2.70 -37.33
CA LEU A 790 5.36 3.03 -38.74
C LEU A 790 6.30 2.33 -39.75
N GLY A 791 7.41 1.77 -39.27
CA GLY A 791 8.45 1.17 -40.10
C GLY A 791 9.48 2.18 -40.61
N GLU A 792 10.76 1.81 -40.56
CA GLU A 792 11.88 2.69 -40.94
C GLU A 792 11.87 3.08 -42.43
N ASP A 793 11.50 2.17 -43.33
CA ASP A 793 11.38 2.45 -44.76
C ASP A 793 10.30 3.50 -45.04
N PHE A 794 9.18 3.46 -44.32
CA PHE A 794 8.11 4.46 -44.46
C PHE A 794 8.58 5.82 -43.94
N CYS A 795 9.20 5.86 -42.75
CA CYS A 795 9.72 7.10 -42.16
C CYS A 795 10.78 7.77 -43.05
N THR A 796 11.69 7.00 -43.65
CA THR A 796 12.80 7.56 -44.44
C THR A 796 12.41 7.90 -45.87
N ARG A 797 11.67 7.02 -46.56
CA ARG A 797 11.38 7.19 -47.99
C ARG A 797 10.11 7.97 -48.29
N VAL A 798 9.10 7.85 -47.44
CA VAL A 798 7.80 8.53 -47.63
C VAL A 798 7.76 9.83 -46.85
N LEU A 799 8.09 9.78 -45.56
CA LEU A 799 8.06 10.99 -44.70
C LEU A 799 9.34 11.84 -44.79
N GLY A 800 10.38 11.36 -45.48
CA GLY A 800 11.62 12.12 -45.72
C GLY A 800 12.47 12.35 -44.46
N ILE A 801 12.29 11.55 -43.40
CA ILE A 801 12.99 11.72 -42.13
C ILE A 801 14.40 11.11 -42.26
N PRO A 802 15.49 11.87 -42.01
CA PRO A 802 16.83 11.31 -42.06
C PRO A 802 17.01 10.19 -41.02
N ALA A 803 17.60 9.05 -41.41
CA ALA A 803 17.78 7.89 -40.54
C ALA A 803 18.50 8.24 -39.22
N ALA A 804 19.51 9.12 -39.29
CA ALA A 804 20.25 9.60 -38.11
C ALA A 804 19.39 10.34 -37.06
N ARG A 805 18.19 10.83 -37.43
CA ARG A 805 17.24 11.46 -36.50
C ARG A 805 16.20 10.49 -35.95
N LEU A 806 16.03 9.32 -36.55
CA LEU A 806 15.07 8.32 -36.05
C LEU A 806 15.56 7.60 -34.79
N ASP A 807 16.86 7.70 -34.48
CA ASP A 807 17.49 7.20 -33.26
C ASP A 807 17.69 8.29 -32.19
N ASP A 808 17.33 9.54 -32.49
CA ASP A 808 17.38 10.63 -31.52
C ASP A 808 16.16 10.57 -30.60
N TYR A 809 16.40 10.28 -29.31
CA TYR A 809 15.36 10.22 -28.28
C TYR A 809 14.59 11.55 -28.09
N GLY A 810 15.15 12.68 -28.52
CA GLY A 810 14.49 13.99 -28.48
C GLY A 810 13.69 14.34 -29.74
N PHE A 811 13.66 13.48 -30.76
CA PHE A 811 13.02 13.78 -32.04
C PHE A 811 11.49 13.70 -31.97
N ASP A 812 10.82 14.83 -32.24
CA ASP A 812 9.36 14.90 -32.37
C ASP A 812 8.94 14.78 -33.84
N MET A 813 8.44 13.60 -34.22
CA MET A 813 8.00 13.31 -35.58
C MET A 813 6.83 14.19 -36.02
N LEU A 814 5.87 14.47 -35.13
CA LEU A 814 4.69 15.27 -35.46
C LEU A 814 5.06 16.73 -35.73
N ALA A 815 5.97 17.29 -34.92
CA ALA A 815 6.50 18.62 -35.16
C ALA A 815 7.26 18.70 -36.49
N HIS A 816 8.02 17.65 -36.84
CA HIS A 816 8.72 17.60 -38.12
C HIS A 816 7.78 17.53 -39.33
N LEU A 817 6.63 16.87 -39.19
CA LEU A 817 5.58 16.81 -40.20
C LEU A 817 4.80 18.13 -40.36
N GLY A 818 5.16 19.17 -39.58
CA GLY A 818 4.59 20.51 -39.70
C GLY A 818 3.40 20.78 -38.78
N PHE A 819 3.05 19.86 -37.88
CA PHE A 819 2.02 20.12 -36.89
C PHE A 819 2.52 21.02 -35.77
N THR A 820 1.72 22.01 -35.40
CA THR A 820 2.03 22.88 -34.27
C THR A 820 1.80 22.15 -32.95
N ARG A 821 2.42 22.66 -31.87
CA ARG A 821 2.19 22.13 -30.52
C ARG A 821 0.70 22.08 -30.15
N ASP A 822 -0.04 23.13 -30.47
CA ASP A 822 -1.47 23.23 -30.16
C ASP A 822 -2.31 22.20 -30.94
N GLN A 823 -1.95 21.93 -32.21
CA GLN A 823 -2.59 20.89 -33.02
C GLN A 823 -2.35 19.51 -32.44
N VAL A 824 -1.11 19.23 -32.01
CA VAL A 824 -0.75 17.98 -31.33
C VAL A 824 -1.51 17.84 -30.01
N GLU A 825 -1.55 18.87 -29.17
CA GLU A 825 -2.25 18.81 -27.88
C GLU A 825 -3.77 18.64 -28.04
N THR A 826 -4.37 19.27 -29.05
CA THR A 826 -5.82 19.12 -29.34
C THR A 826 -6.14 17.70 -29.82
N ALA A 827 -5.36 17.18 -30.77
CA ALA A 827 -5.51 15.79 -31.22
C ALA A 827 -5.25 14.81 -30.08
N ASN A 828 -4.24 15.08 -29.24
CA ASN A 828 -3.92 14.26 -28.09
C ASN A 828 -5.07 14.20 -27.08
N THR A 829 -5.71 15.34 -26.79
CA THR A 829 -6.85 15.40 -25.89
C THR A 829 -8.03 14.60 -26.44
N TYR A 830 -8.28 14.66 -27.76
CA TYR A 830 -9.34 13.87 -28.39
C TYR A 830 -9.06 12.36 -28.34
N VAL A 831 -7.84 11.95 -28.67
CA VAL A 831 -7.44 10.54 -28.80
C VAL A 831 -7.20 9.89 -27.44
N CYS A 832 -6.34 10.51 -26.62
CA CYS A 832 -5.88 9.96 -25.34
C CYS A 832 -6.74 10.40 -24.16
N GLY A 833 -7.55 11.46 -24.30
CA GLY A 833 -8.42 12.01 -23.27
C GLY A 833 -7.81 13.19 -22.52
N ALA A 834 -8.68 14.05 -21.97
CA ALA A 834 -8.30 15.13 -21.05
C ALA A 834 -7.85 14.60 -19.67
N MET A 835 -8.22 13.35 -19.35
CA MET A 835 -8.02 12.66 -18.06
C MET A 835 -8.71 13.32 -16.85
N THR A 836 -9.46 14.40 -17.08
CA THR A 836 -10.25 15.15 -16.11
C THR A 836 -11.66 15.34 -16.64
N LEU A 837 -12.59 15.63 -15.74
CA LEU A 837 -13.95 16.07 -16.07
C LEU A 837 -14.08 17.61 -16.03
N GLU A 838 -13.04 18.33 -15.62
CA GLU A 838 -13.03 19.79 -15.71
C GLU A 838 -13.23 20.24 -17.15
N LYS A 839 -14.22 21.11 -17.36
CA LYS A 839 -14.65 21.62 -18.68
C LYS A 839 -15.21 20.53 -19.61
N ALA A 840 -15.54 19.34 -19.11
CA ALA A 840 -16.23 18.34 -19.89
C ALA A 840 -17.58 18.89 -20.40
N PRO A 841 -17.98 18.59 -21.64
CA PRO A 841 -19.28 19.01 -22.16
C PRO A 841 -20.44 18.60 -21.25
N PHE A 842 -21.47 19.46 -21.15
CA PHE A 842 -22.68 19.27 -20.33
C PHE A 842 -22.49 19.25 -18.80
N LEU A 843 -21.27 19.01 -18.29
CA LEU A 843 -21.05 18.89 -16.85
C LEU A 843 -21.20 20.26 -16.18
N LYS A 844 -22.05 20.32 -15.16
CA LYS A 844 -22.29 21.51 -14.35
C LYS A 844 -21.20 21.66 -13.30
N ASP A 845 -20.64 22.86 -13.15
CA ASP A 845 -19.57 23.16 -12.18
C ASP A 845 -19.90 22.73 -10.75
N LYS A 846 -21.17 22.87 -10.32
CA LYS A 846 -21.63 22.45 -8.99
C LYS A 846 -21.50 20.95 -8.72
N HIS A 847 -21.31 20.11 -9.75
CA HIS A 847 -21.12 18.67 -9.62
C HIS A 847 -19.64 18.27 -9.64
N LEU A 848 -18.72 19.16 -10.01
CA LEU A 848 -17.28 18.88 -10.01
C LEU A 848 -16.74 18.35 -8.67
N PRO A 849 -17.17 18.85 -7.49
CA PRO A 849 -16.68 18.33 -6.20
C PRO A 849 -16.87 16.83 -5.97
N VAL A 850 -17.82 16.19 -6.66
CA VAL A 850 -18.04 14.73 -6.60
C VAL A 850 -16.85 13.95 -7.17
N PHE A 851 -16.12 14.57 -8.10
CA PHE A 851 -15.03 13.96 -8.86
C PHE A 851 -13.64 14.45 -8.43
N ASP A 852 -13.55 15.29 -7.40
CA ASP A 852 -12.26 15.74 -6.87
C ASP A 852 -11.46 14.54 -6.33
N CYS A 853 -10.22 14.42 -6.81
CA CYS A 853 -9.30 13.34 -6.47
C CYS A 853 -8.18 13.83 -5.54
N ALA A 854 -7.34 12.92 -5.05
CA ALA A 854 -6.21 13.25 -4.18
C ALA A 854 -5.14 14.13 -4.87
N THR A 855 -5.05 14.06 -6.19
CA THR A 855 -4.17 14.92 -7.00
C THR A 855 -4.94 15.52 -8.19
N PRO A 856 -4.46 16.63 -8.77
CA PRO A 856 -5.02 17.16 -10.00
C PRO A 856 -5.05 16.12 -11.11
N CYS A 857 -6.20 15.97 -11.77
CA CYS A 857 -6.40 14.96 -12.79
C CYS A 857 -5.89 15.41 -14.15
N GLY A 858 -5.01 14.62 -14.78
CA GLY A 858 -4.50 14.90 -16.11
C GLY A 858 -3.57 16.10 -16.20
N ARG A 859 -3.36 16.59 -17.43
CA ARG A 859 -2.46 17.73 -17.70
C ARG A 859 -3.12 19.10 -17.49
N ILE A 860 -4.45 19.17 -17.61
CA ILE A 860 -5.20 20.43 -17.59
C ILE A 860 -6.08 20.60 -16.34
N GLY A 861 -6.21 19.55 -15.53
CA GLY A 861 -6.97 19.62 -14.29
C GLY A 861 -6.27 20.50 -13.27
N MET A 862 -7.05 21.28 -12.53
CA MET A 862 -6.58 22.18 -11.47
C MET A 862 -7.18 21.83 -10.11
N ARG A 863 -8.23 21.02 -10.07
CA ARG A 863 -8.92 20.65 -8.83
C ARG A 863 -8.31 19.42 -8.20
N SER A 864 -8.16 19.46 -6.88
CA SER A 864 -7.85 18.31 -6.04
C SER A 864 -8.41 18.54 -4.64
N LEU A 865 -8.55 17.45 -3.90
CA LEU A 865 -8.88 17.49 -2.48
C LEU A 865 -7.77 18.21 -1.70
N SER A 866 -8.17 19.05 -0.74
CA SER A 866 -7.24 19.75 0.13
C SER A 866 -6.63 18.79 1.15
N TRP A 867 -5.44 19.10 1.68
CA TRP A 867 -4.85 18.33 2.78
C TRP A 867 -5.79 18.28 4.01
N GLU A 868 -6.55 19.35 4.24
CA GLU A 868 -7.54 19.45 5.33
C GLU A 868 -8.71 18.48 5.13
N SER A 869 -9.21 18.34 3.90
CA SER A 869 -10.32 17.42 3.59
C SER A 869 -9.96 15.96 3.92
N HIS A 870 -8.73 15.54 3.62
CA HIS A 870 -8.23 14.21 3.95
C HIS A 870 -8.20 13.97 5.47
N ILE A 871 -7.68 14.94 6.23
CA ILE A 871 -7.61 14.88 7.69
C ILE A 871 -9.01 14.84 8.31
N ARG A 872 -9.93 15.67 7.84
CA ARG A 872 -11.31 15.68 8.35
C ARG A 872 -12.05 14.39 8.07
N MET A 873 -11.80 13.73 6.94
CA MET A 873 -12.32 12.39 6.69
C MET A 873 -11.74 11.35 7.66
N MET A 874 -10.42 11.38 7.91
CA MET A 874 -9.81 10.49 8.91
C MET A 874 -10.40 10.73 10.30
N ALA A 875 -10.57 11.99 10.69
CA ALA A 875 -11.14 12.37 11.98
C ALA A 875 -12.59 11.90 12.14
N ALA A 876 -13.38 11.82 11.06
CA ALA A 876 -14.74 11.29 11.10
C ALA A 876 -14.78 9.76 11.36
N ALA A 877 -13.72 9.02 11.01
CA ALA A 877 -13.64 7.57 11.20
C ALA A 877 -12.87 7.17 12.48
N GLN A 878 -11.82 7.92 12.84
CA GLN A 878 -10.87 7.57 13.92
C GLN A 878 -11.52 7.23 15.27
N PRO A 879 -12.56 7.93 15.74
CA PRO A 879 -13.23 7.68 17.01
C PRO A 879 -13.97 6.34 17.06
N PHE A 880 -14.09 5.66 15.93
CA PHE A 880 -14.77 4.37 15.81
C PHE A 880 -13.81 3.23 15.50
N ILE A 881 -12.50 3.47 15.45
CA ILE A 881 -11.50 2.44 15.19
C ILE A 881 -10.72 2.15 16.47
N SER A 882 -10.61 0.85 16.81
CA SER A 882 -9.86 0.40 18.00
C SER A 882 -8.34 0.54 17.82
N GLY A 883 -7.81 0.19 16.64
CA GLY A 883 -6.44 0.52 16.22
C GLY A 883 -6.34 1.94 15.64
N ALA A 884 -5.71 2.08 14.48
CA ALA A 884 -5.52 3.35 13.79
C ALA A 884 -5.85 3.27 12.28
N ILE A 885 -5.61 4.36 11.58
CA ILE A 885 -5.91 4.52 10.15
C ILE A 885 -4.60 4.72 9.40
N SER A 886 -4.34 3.87 8.41
CA SER A 886 -3.33 4.15 7.41
C SER A 886 -3.94 4.98 6.29
N LYS A 887 -3.45 6.20 6.14
CA LYS A 887 -3.91 7.15 5.13
C LYS A 887 -2.78 8.09 4.77
N THR A 888 -2.57 8.30 3.48
CA THR A 888 -1.64 9.31 2.98
C THR A 888 -2.37 10.64 2.87
N ILE A 889 -1.83 11.73 3.42
CA ILE A 889 -2.35 13.07 3.16
C ILE A 889 -1.61 13.63 1.95
N ASN A 890 -2.26 13.58 0.79
CA ASN A 890 -1.70 14.14 -0.43
C ASN A 890 -1.73 15.67 -0.35
N MET A 891 -0.62 16.28 -0.76
CA MET A 891 -0.47 17.73 -0.84
C MET A 891 0.05 18.09 -2.22
N SER A 892 -0.43 19.21 -2.75
CA SER A 892 0.02 19.75 -4.03
C SER A 892 1.49 20.20 -3.97
N ASN A 893 2.14 20.34 -5.13
CA ASN A 893 3.56 20.71 -5.19
C ASN A 893 3.85 22.09 -4.57
N ASP A 894 2.89 23.02 -4.63
CA ASP A 894 2.95 24.36 -4.07
C ASP A 894 2.71 24.43 -2.56
N ALA A 895 2.32 23.32 -1.91
CA ALA A 895 2.19 23.26 -0.46
C ALA A 895 3.51 23.64 0.23
N THR A 896 3.42 24.43 1.28
CA THR A 896 4.56 24.97 2.02
C THR A 896 4.96 24.08 3.19
N VAL A 897 6.09 24.40 3.82
CA VAL A 897 6.50 23.79 5.10
C VAL A 897 5.47 24.10 6.20
N GLU A 898 4.84 25.28 6.17
CA GLU A 898 3.79 25.64 7.12
C GLU A 898 2.57 24.76 6.96
N ASP A 899 2.11 24.52 5.73
CA ASP A 899 0.99 23.61 5.45
C ASP A 899 1.24 22.20 6.03
N CYS A 900 2.47 21.70 5.98
CA CYS A 900 2.82 20.40 6.56
C CYS A 900 2.70 20.40 8.10
N LYS A 901 3.15 21.48 8.74
CA LYS A 901 3.03 21.64 10.20
C LYS A 901 1.57 21.81 10.62
N ASP A 902 0.81 22.62 9.90
CA ASP A 902 -0.62 22.84 10.13
C ASP A 902 -1.42 21.55 9.95
N ALA A 903 -1.08 20.73 8.95
CA ALA A 903 -1.67 19.41 8.76
C ALA A 903 -1.42 18.49 9.96
N TYR A 904 -0.19 18.40 10.47
CA TYR A 904 0.09 17.62 11.67
C TYR A 904 -0.61 18.18 12.92
N HIS A 905 -0.64 19.50 13.07
CA HIS A 905 -1.26 20.16 14.21
C HIS A 905 -2.79 20.00 14.23
N LEU A 906 -3.44 20.13 13.07
CA LEU A 906 -4.87 19.84 12.92
C LEU A 906 -5.19 18.38 13.25
N SER A 907 -4.33 17.45 12.82
CA SER A 907 -4.51 16.02 13.11
C SER A 907 -4.50 15.73 14.61
N TRP A 908 -3.57 16.35 15.34
CA TRP A 908 -3.53 16.27 16.80
C TRP A 908 -4.81 16.82 17.43
N ARG A 909 -5.25 18.01 17.02
CA ARG A 909 -6.45 18.67 17.55
C ARG A 909 -7.75 17.90 17.28
N LEU A 910 -7.77 17.06 16.25
CA LEU A 910 -8.91 16.21 15.90
C LEU A 910 -8.82 14.78 16.47
N GLY A 911 -7.83 14.50 17.32
CA GLY A 911 -7.69 13.20 17.98
C GLY A 911 -7.26 12.07 17.04
N ILE A 912 -6.60 12.39 15.92
CA ILE A 912 -6.01 11.38 15.03
C ILE A 912 -4.83 10.70 15.73
N LYS A 913 -4.64 9.39 15.48
CA LYS A 913 -3.56 8.60 16.13
C LYS A 913 -2.22 8.66 15.37
N ALA A 914 -2.24 8.76 14.05
CA ALA A 914 -1.03 8.94 13.22
C ALA A 914 -1.33 9.68 11.92
N ASN A 915 -0.32 10.36 11.37
CA ASN A 915 -0.41 11.07 10.10
C ASN A 915 0.90 10.89 9.29
N ALA A 916 0.74 10.58 8.00
CA ALA A 916 1.82 10.60 7.02
C ALA A 916 1.45 11.55 5.87
N LEU A 917 2.31 12.54 5.62
CA LEU A 917 2.12 13.52 4.54
C LEU A 917 2.88 13.08 3.29
N TYR A 918 2.31 13.36 2.13
CA TYR A 918 3.01 13.21 0.86
C TYR A 918 2.73 14.42 -0.03
N ARG A 919 3.70 15.33 -0.07
CA ARG A 919 3.70 16.43 -1.02
C ARG A 919 4.20 15.95 -2.38
N ASP A 920 3.49 16.31 -3.44
CA ASP A 920 3.95 16.10 -4.81
C ASP A 920 5.31 16.78 -5.02
N GLY A 921 6.27 16.02 -5.57
CA GLY A 921 7.65 16.47 -5.77
C GLY A 921 8.54 16.42 -4.52
N SER A 922 8.09 15.82 -3.42
CA SER A 922 8.94 15.57 -2.25
C SER A 922 9.98 14.46 -2.48
N LYS A 923 9.79 13.59 -3.48
CA LYS A 923 10.78 12.55 -3.87
C LYS A 923 11.18 12.71 -5.32
N LEU A 924 12.44 12.33 -5.64
CA LEU A 924 12.96 12.39 -7.02
C LEU A 924 12.31 11.36 -7.95
N SER A 925 11.61 10.36 -7.40
CA SER A 925 10.81 9.40 -8.15
C SER A 925 9.54 9.03 -7.41
N GLN A 926 8.47 8.89 -8.19
CA GLN A 926 7.13 8.53 -7.70
C GLN A 926 6.62 7.28 -8.45
N PRO A 927 6.04 6.29 -7.74
CA PRO A 927 5.54 5.06 -8.37
C PRO A 927 4.18 5.22 -9.06
N LEU A 928 3.41 6.27 -8.74
CA LEU A 928 2.11 6.61 -9.30
C LEU A 928 2.16 8.04 -9.82
N ALA A 929 1.60 8.27 -11.00
CA ALA A 929 1.56 9.60 -11.60
C ALA A 929 0.17 9.87 -12.23
N ALA A 930 -0.32 11.10 -12.06
CA ALA A 930 -1.55 11.59 -12.69
C ALA A 930 -1.30 12.09 -14.14
N SER A 931 -0.03 12.36 -14.48
CA SER A 931 0.44 12.69 -15.82
C SER A 931 1.91 12.23 -15.96
N LEU A 932 2.35 11.90 -17.19
CA LEU A 932 3.69 11.33 -17.44
C LEU A 932 4.74 12.35 -17.90
N LEU A 933 4.42 13.65 -17.93
CA LEU A 933 5.29 14.68 -18.48
C LEU A 933 5.12 15.98 -17.68
N ALA A 934 6.21 16.47 -17.08
CA ALA A 934 6.38 17.87 -16.69
C ALA A 934 7.03 18.64 -17.84
#